data_AF-A0A1C6ARY8-F1
#
_entry.id   AF-A0A1C6ARY8-F1
#
_cell.length_a   1.000
_cell.length_b   1.000
_cell.length_c   1.000
_cell.angle_alpha   90.00
_cell.angle_beta   90.00
_cell.angle_gamma   90.00
#
_symmetry.space_group_name_H-M   'P 1'
#
loop_
_entity.id
_entity.type
_entity.pdbx_description
1 polymer ?
#
loop_
_entity_poly.entity_id
_entity_poly.type
_entity_poly.pdbx_seq_one_letter_code
_entity_poly.pdbx_strand_id
1 'polypeptide(L)'
;MYIADLHIHSRFSRATSRDCDAPHLDWWARRKGIQLLGTGDFTHPAWRAELKEQLLPLGDGTYTLRESFALPDGLSSPPPRFVVTGEISSIYKRDGKTRKVHNLILLPSLEAADLLSTKLEAIGNIRSDGRPILGLDSRDLLELALDTCPEAEFIPAHIWTPHFAMFGAFSGFDSVEECFGPLRSHIHAVETGLSSDPPMNWRVSDLDGLTLVSNSDAHSPAKLGREANLLDGDISYSGLIHSIRTGQDFLGTVEFFPEEGKYHLDGHRNCGVCLTPAETLARGGLCPVCGRKLTIGVEHRVEALADRPAGFQPQRAKPFESLAPLPEVIAASTGSSPTAKGTMERYESLLHGLGPEFYILRQAPIPDISQLAGPCVAEGIRRLRLGEVDRRPGFDGEYGVISLLTPGEIQRFSGQFSLFAPEEKGDFSHKSQVLPSPAATIKAADVPPRGEELNPEQLAAVTAPEPVVAVVAGPGTGKTKTLVARVAYLVEELGVRPQEITAVTFTNQAAAEMRQRLERRLGGKRAVSPMTIGTFHAICLKLLGQVRLISRGEGLTAASQVLQSLGRKGSPKELLQGVSQVKNGFSLGEAGLDEEAYQAYRSYLAALGVLDFDDLLAEGLKVDTAGRKNFRYLLIDEFQDINDTQYALARQWSQGSRSLFVIGDPDQSIYGFRGASGRCFQRLAEDLPHLRQICLVENYRSTPQVLQAALPVIQAGKGDSKTLSPNCPPGPPVRLITAPDDFAEGVLIAKEIGRMTGGVDMLEAQRLGASQEARAFSDIAVLCRTHRQLELIESCLRHDDIPCVVSGREDFWDSDLVRGTLAFFRSVQVPWDGPALESALRLVFQCPTDLVQKALAVCRPLSSLEEPVLRDAFRGYGHLEAWLDQALSWLPQVQKEKPWRLVEHWIEQRGSSPELVRLKGAAVFHPTLDSLWNALILGQEGDLCRASGKGWQSGAVRLMTLHASKGLEFPAVLLAGLKAGSLPLETKGRPADLEEERRLFYVGMTRAKEELILTTAGEPSLFLANLPTTVRRERLTARPAPPAEQLSLF
;
A
#
# COMPACT_ATOMS: atom_id res chain seq x y z
N MET A 1 -26.66 32.70 14.84
CA MET A 1 -25.34 32.51 14.22
C MET A 1 -24.34 31.98 15.24
N TYR A 2 -23.57 30.96 14.89
CA TYR A 2 -22.44 30.41 15.64
C TYR A 2 -21.26 30.11 14.69
N ILE A 3 -20.06 29.94 15.28
CA ILE A 3 -18.80 29.68 14.57
C ILE A 3 -18.38 28.24 14.81
N ALA A 4 -18.03 27.53 13.74
CA ALA A 4 -17.58 26.14 13.77
C ALA A 4 -16.23 25.93 13.11
N ASP A 5 -15.34 25.18 13.76
CA ASP A 5 -14.04 24.75 13.22
C ASP A 5 -13.94 23.22 13.35
N LEU A 6 -13.98 22.52 12.23
CA LEU A 6 -14.27 21.07 12.20
C LEU A 6 -13.03 20.20 11.98
N HIS A 7 -11.98 20.77 11.38
CA HIS A 7 -10.75 20.06 11.05
C HIS A 7 -9.63 20.44 12.01
N ILE A 8 -9.34 19.56 12.95
CA ILE A 8 -8.27 19.71 13.93
C ILE A 8 -7.56 18.37 14.17
N HIS A 9 -6.36 18.43 14.74
CA HIS A 9 -5.61 17.25 15.15
C HIS A 9 -5.40 17.18 16.66
N SER A 10 -5.43 15.96 17.18
CA SER A 10 -5.11 15.60 18.56
C SER A 10 -3.60 15.43 18.75
N ARG A 11 -3.16 15.41 20.00
CA ARG A 11 -1.77 15.08 20.38
C ARG A 11 -1.27 13.69 19.93
N PHE A 12 -2.15 12.84 19.41
CA PHE A 12 -1.80 11.52 18.87
C PHE A 12 -1.44 11.55 17.38
N SER A 13 -1.69 12.68 16.68
CA SER A 13 -1.21 12.88 15.32
C SER A 13 0.24 13.36 15.28
N ARG A 14 0.97 12.96 14.22
CA ARG A 14 2.33 13.49 13.97
C ARG A 14 2.35 15.01 13.89
N ALA A 15 3.47 15.60 14.35
CA ALA A 15 3.73 17.05 14.29
C ALA A 15 2.68 17.95 14.97
N THR A 16 1.93 17.40 15.92
CA THR A 16 0.90 18.11 16.67
C THR A 16 1.36 18.43 18.10
N SER A 17 0.91 19.55 18.67
CA SER A 17 1.24 19.94 20.04
C SER A 17 0.76 18.88 21.05
N ARG A 18 1.50 18.72 22.15
CA ARG A 18 1.05 17.91 23.30
C ARG A 18 -0.21 18.48 23.94
N ASP A 19 -0.41 19.79 23.81
CA ASP A 19 -1.57 20.52 24.35
C ASP A 19 -2.79 20.39 23.44
N CYS A 20 -2.75 19.62 22.33
CA CYS A 20 -3.96 19.26 21.58
C CYS A 20 -4.74 18.15 22.32
N ASP A 21 -5.20 18.46 23.54
CA ASP A 21 -6.13 17.67 24.34
C ASP A 21 -7.45 18.44 24.53
N ALA A 22 -8.52 17.75 24.95
CA ALA A 22 -9.85 18.36 25.02
C ALA A 22 -9.90 19.58 25.99
N PRO A 23 -9.25 19.56 27.17
CA PRO A 23 -9.16 20.73 28.05
C PRO A 23 -8.58 21.99 27.41
N HIS A 24 -7.44 21.89 26.73
CA HIS A 24 -6.82 23.06 26.09
C HIS A 24 -7.57 23.49 24.83
N LEU A 25 -8.16 22.56 24.09
CA LEU A 25 -9.03 22.88 22.95
C LEU A 25 -10.27 23.66 23.40
N ASP A 26 -10.94 23.24 24.49
CA ASP A 26 -12.03 23.99 25.12
C ASP A 26 -11.59 25.40 25.54
N TRP A 27 -10.45 25.49 26.23
CA TRP A 27 -9.89 26.75 26.74
C TRP A 27 -9.57 27.75 25.62
N TRP A 28 -9.01 27.28 24.50
CA TRP A 28 -8.74 28.14 23.35
C TRP A 28 -10.01 28.48 22.56
N ALA A 29 -10.94 27.54 22.39
CA ALA A 29 -12.20 27.80 21.71
C ALA A 29 -13.03 28.90 22.41
N ARG A 30 -13.06 28.93 23.75
CA ARG A 30 -13.70 30.02 24.53
C ARG A 30 -13.09 31.39 24.28
N ARG A 31 -11.75 31.48 24.22
CA ARG A 31 -11.03 32.72 23.89
C ARG A 31 -11.29 33.18 22.48
N LYS A 32 -11.29 32.23 21.54
CA LYS A 32 -11.55 32.53 20.13
C LYS A 32 -13.00 32.93 19.90
N GLY A 33 -13.93 32.36 20.67
CA GLY A 33 -15.37 32.50 20.48
C GLY A 33 -15.93 31.48 19.48
N ILE A 34 -15.33 30.27 19.43
CA ILE A 34 -15.80 29.13 18.63
C ILE A 34 -16.81 28.37 19.47
N GLN A 35 -18.00 28.11 18.94
CA GLN A 35 -19.07 27.42 19.67
C GLN A 35 -19.20 25.94 19.29
N LEU A 36 -18.68 25.52 18.14
CA LEU A 36 -18.66 24.12 17.72
C LEU A 36 -17.27 23.73 17.22
N LEU A 37 -16.69 22.68 17.79
CA LEU A 37 -15.32 22.24 17.49
C LEU A 37 -15.29 20.77 17.10
N GLY A 38 -14.51 20.40 16.09
CA GLY A 38 -14.17 19.00 15.83
C GLY A 38 -13.36 18.40 17.00
N THR A 39 -13.45 17.10 17.23
CA THR A 39 -12.55 16.43 18.19
C THR A 39 -11.19 16.08 17.61
N GLY A 40 -11.10 15.94 16.28
CA GLY A 40 -9.93 15.40 15.59
C GLY A 40 -9.70 13.91 15.85
N ASP A 41 -8.99 13.26 14.92
CA ASP A 41 -8.32 11.96 15.07
C ASP A 41 -9.13 10.82 15.73
N PHE A 42 -10.45 10.73 15.49
CA PHE A 42 -11.27 9.70 16.13
C PHE A 42 -10.75 8.27 15.88
N THR A 43 -9.91 8.03 14.89
CA THR A 43 -9.34 6.72 14.56
C THR A 43 -8.38 6.19 15.63
N HIS A 44 -7.77 7.04 16.46
CA HIS A 44 -6.83 6.60 17.48
C HIS A 44 -7.52 6.06 18.75
N PRO A 45 -7.27 4.81 19.17
CA PRO A 45 -8.02 4.18 20.26
C PRO A 45 -7.79 4.82 21.63
N ALA A 46 -6.57 5.28 21.92
CA ALA A 46 -6.29 5.98 23.19
C ALA A 46 -6.98 7.34 23.23
N TRP A 47 -7.06 8.03 22.08
CA TRP A 47 -7.73 9.32 22.00
C TRP A 47 -9.24 9.17 22.24
N ARG A 48 -9.88 8.19 21.60
CA ARG A 48 -11.30 7.89 21.87
C ARG A 48 -11.56 7.54 23.33
N ALA A 49 -10.66 6.82 23.98
CA ALA A 49 -10.80 6.50 25.40
C ALA A 49 -10.77 7.78 26.26
N GLU A 50 -9.86 8.71 25.97
CA GLU A 50 -9.79 10.01 26.64
C GLU A 50 -11.04 10.85 26.36
N LEU A 51 -11.53 10.89 25.12
CA LEU A 51 -12.75 11.61 24.76
C LEU A 51 -13.96 11.06 25.54
N LYS A 52 -14.10 9.73 25.67
CA LYS A 52 -15.18 9.10 26.46
C LYS A 52 -15.10 9.45 27.95
N GLU A 53 -13.90 9.58 28.48
CA GLU A 53 -13.67 9.97 29.86
C GLU A 53 -13.99 11.46 30.08
N GLN A 54 -13.49 12.33 29.21
CA GLN A 54 -13.48 13.78 29.40
C GLN A 54 -14.75 14.48 28.90
N LEU A 55 -15.43 13.92 27.89
CA LEU A 55 -16.61 14.53 27.28
C LEU A 55 -17.93 13.95 27.84
N LEU A 56 -18.95 14.81 27.88
CA LEU A 56 -20.34 14.48 28.21
C LEU A 56 -21.21 14.59 26.96
N PRO A 57 -21.95 13.54 26.57
CA PRO A 57 -22.90 13.63 25.46
C PRO A 57 -24.09 14.51 25.83
N LEU A 58 -24.54 15.36 24.90
CA LEU A 58 -25.70 16.25 25.08
C LEU A 58 -27.01 15.67 24.50
N GLY A 59 -26.94 14.52 23.82
CA GLY A 59 -28.11 13.80 23.26
C GLY A 59 -28.51 14.23 21.85
N ASP A 60 -27.85 15.23 21.27
CA ASP A 60 -28.10 15.78 19.93
C ASP A 60 -26.93 15.53 18.95
N GLY A 61 -26.10 14.54 19.26
CA GLY A 61 -24.88 14.18 18.52
C GLY A 61 -23.67 15.08 18.81
N THR A 62 -23.80 16.02 19.76
CA THR A 62 -22.69 16.84 20.24
C THR A 62 -22.32 16.52 21.69
N TYR A 63 -21.15 17.01 22.09
CA TYR A 63 -20.57 16.77 23.40
C TYR A 63 -20.12 18.07 24.06
N THR A 64 -20.01 18.10 25.39
CA THR A 64 -19.36 19.20 26.14
C THR A 64 -18.27 18.63 27.03
N LEU A 65 -17.23 19.41 27.32
CA LEU A 65 -16.21 19.00 28.28
C LEU A 65 -16.83 18.90 29.70
N ARG A 66 -16.46 17.86 30.45
CA ARG A 66 -16.80 17.74 31.87
C ARG A 66 -16.14 18.86 32.66
N GLU A 67 -16.91 19.48 33.56
CA GLU A 67 -16.42 20.59 34.40
C GLU A 67 -15.16 20.25 35.20
N SER A 68 -14.99 18.99 35.61
CA SER A 68 -13.80 18.53 36.35
C SER A 68 -12.49 18.60 35.55
N PHE A 69 -12.56 18.68 34.23
CA PHE A 69 -11.40 18.76 33.34
C PHE A 69 -11.22 20.16 32.74
N ALA A 70 -12.15 21.09 32.96
CA ALA A 70 -12.09 22.43 32.39
C ALA A 70 -10.97 23.26 33.01
N LEU A 71 -10.17 23.92 32.16
CA LEU A 71 -9.10 24.81 32.61
C LEU A 71 -9.68 26.19 33.02
N PRO A 72 -9.14 26.82 34.08
CA PRO A 72 -9.60 28.13 34.51
C PRO A 72 -9.19 29.20 33.48
N ASP A 73 -10.14 30.09 33.17
CA ASP A 73 -9.99 31.10 32.13
C ASP A 73 -10.37 32.51 32.61
N GLY A 74 -11.39 32.63 33.46
CA GLY A 74 -11.87 33.94 33.94
C GLY A 74 -12.73 34.71 32.93
N LEU A 75 -12.86 34.20 31.69
CA LEU A 75 -13.77 34.72 30.66
C LEU A 75 -15.21 34.21 30.84
N SER A 76 -16.20 35.06 30.55
CA SER A 76 -17.64 34.74 30.66
C SER A 76 -18.23 34.03 29.43
N SER A 77 -17.39 33.44 28.56
CA SER A 77 -17.84 32.76 27.34
C SER A 77 -18.49 31.41 27.65
N PRO A 78 -19.59 31.04 26.98
CA PRO A 78 -20.19 29.72 27.12
C PRO A 78 -19.21 28.62 26.66
N PRO A 79 -19.30 27.40 27.22
CA PRO A 79 -18.49 26.27 26.78
C PRO A 79 -18.80 25.92 25.31
N PRO A 80 -17.79 25.61 24.49
CA PRO A 80 -18.00 25.07 23.16
C PRO A 80 -18.64 23.68 23.22
N ARG A 81 -19.30 23.30 22.12
CA ARG A 81 -19.71 21.94 21.85
C ARG A 81 -18.67 21.24 20.97
N PHE A 82 -18.54 19.93 21.11
CA PHE A 82 -17.67 19.09 20.32
C PHE A 82 -18.47 18.18 19.40
N VAL A 83 -17.98 17.97 18.19
CA VAL A 83 -18.47 16.98 17.22
C VAL A 83 -17.34 16.04 16.83
N VAL A 84 -17.64 14.74 16.70
CA VAL A 84 -16.60 13.74 16.43
C VAL A 84 -16.10 13.88 15.00
N THR A 85 -14.81 14.16 14.85
CA THR A 85 -14.15 14.35 13.55
C THR A 85 -12.84 13.59 13.47
N GLY A 86 -12.37 13.31 12.26
CA GLY A 86 -11.07 12.70 12.03
C GLY A 86 -10.66 12.70 10.56
N GLU A 87 -9.38 12.96 10.31
CA GLU A 87 -8.79 12.94 8.98
C GLU A 87 -8.16 11.56 8.71
N ILE A 88 -8.34 11.05 7.49
CA ILE A 88 -7.70 9.82 7.03
C ILE A 88 -6.92 10.12 5.75
N SER A 89 -5.64 9.73 5.73
CA SER A 89 -4.78 9.88 4.55
C SER A 89 -4.85 8.62 3.68
N SER A 90 -5.24 8.79 2.42
CA SER A 90 -5.39 7.70 1.45
C SER A 90 -4.29 7.77 0.39
N ILE A 91 -3.42 6.75 0.31
CA ILE A 91 -2.33 6.65 -0.67
C ILE A 91 -2.48 5.37 -1.50
N TYR A 92 -2.90 5.51 -2.75
CA TYR A 92 -3.25 4.37 -3.61
C TYR A 92 -2.93 4.66 -5.09
N LYS A 93 -3.06 3.66 -5.95
CA LYS A 93 -2.86 3.80 -7.40
C LYS A 93 -4.19 3.68 -8.14
N ARG A 94 -4.51 4.68 -8.96
CA ARG A 94 -5.71 4.70 -9.80
C ARG A 94 -5.41 5.43 -11.11
N ASP A 95 -5.91 4.89 -12.22
CA ASP A 95 -5.72 5.42 -13.58
C ASP A 95 -4.24 5.67 -13.93
N GLY A 96 -3.37 4.76 -13.48
CA GLY A 96 -1.93 4.82 -13.74
C GLY A 96 -1.14 5.82 -12.89
N LYS A 97 -1.81 6.63 -12.05
CA LYS A 97 -1.19 7.63 -11.16
C LYS A 97 -1.28 7.24 -9.69
N THR A 98 -0.30 7.67 -8.90
CA THR A 98 -0.36 7.60 -7.43
C THR A 98 -1.25 8.74 -6.94
N ARG A 99 -2.35 8.40 -6.27
CA ARG A 99 -3.30 9.32 -5.66
C ARG A 99 -2.99 9.42 -4.17
N LYS A 100 -2.93 10.66 -3.68
CA LYS A 100 -2.76 11.01 -2.27
C LYS A 100 -3.84 12.01 -1.93
N VAL A 101 -4.81 11.59 -1.13
CA VAL A 101 -5.98 12.40 -0.81
C VAL A 101 -6.27 12.27 0.67
N HIS A 102 -6.42 13.40 1.35
CA HIS A 102 -6.93 13.41 2.70
C HIS A 102 -8.45 13.62 2.69
N ASN A 103 -9.13 12.93 3.60
CA ASN A 103 -10.57 13.03 3.75
C ASN A 103 -10.92 13.23 5.23
N LEU A 104 -11.71 14.25 5.50
CA LEU A 104 -12.29 14.54 6.81
C LEU A 104 -13.64 13.82 6.92
N ILE A 105 -13.82 13.07 8.02
CA ILE A 105 -15.06 12.36 8.30
C ILE A 105 -15.66 12.91 9.60
N LEU A 106 -16.92 13.31 9.53
CA LEU A 106 -17.74 13.72 10.68
C LEU A 106 -18.66 12.56 11.07
N LEU A 107 -18.78 12.30 12.36
CA LEU A 107 -19.58 11.20 12.90
C LEU A 107 -20.56 11.69 13.97
N PRO A 108 -21.75 11.07 14.05
CA PRO A 108 -22.80 11.48 15.01
C PRO A 108 -22.46 11.12 16.45
N SER A 109 -21.53 10.19 16.68
CA SER A 109 -21.16 9.76 18.03
C SER A 109 -19.81 9.04 18.12
N LEU A 110 -19.29 8.92 19.33
CA LEU A 110 -18.08 8.13 19.65
C LEU A 110 -18.31 6.63 19.43
N GLU A 111 -19.54 6.14 19.54
CA GLU A 111 -19.89 4.75 19.20
C GLU A 111 -19.81 4.51 17.69
N ALA A 112 -20.28 5.45 16.86
CA ALA A 112 -20.09 5.39 15.41
C ALA A 112 -18.60 5.41 15.05
N ALA A 113 -17.80 6.20 15.79
CA ALA A 113 -16.35 6.22 15.64
C ALA A 113 -15.70 4.88 16.00
N ASP A 114 -16.15 4.16 17.03
CA ASP A 114 -15.65 2.82 17.35
C ASP A 114 -15.99 1.79 16.27
N LEU A 115 -17.21 1.84 15.72
CA LEU A 115 -17.65 0.94 14.65
C LEU A 115 -16.83 1.15 13.38
N LEU A 116 -16.69 2.40 12.93
CA LEU A 116 -15.88 2.72 11.76
C LEU A 116 -14.41 2.40 12.01
N SER A 117 -13.87 2.74 13.18
CA SER A 117 -12.50 2.39 13.55
C SER A 117 -12.27 0.88 13.57
N THR A 118 -13.24 0.07 13.96
CA THR A 118 -13.10 -1.40 13.95
C THR A 118 -13.01 -1.95 12.52
N LYS A 119 -13.79 -1.39 11.59
CA LYS A 119 -13.66 -1.75 10.15
C LYS A 119 -12.35 -1.23 9.55
N LEU A 120 -11.92 -0.01 9.91
CA LEU A 120 -10.64 0.57 9.46
C LEU A 120 -9.42 -0.13 10.05
N GLU A 121 -9.52 -0.60 11.31
CA GLU A 121 -8.52 -1.48 11.91
C GLU A 121 -8.34 -2.72 11.04
N ALA A 122 -9.40 -3.23 10.41
CA ALA A 122 -9.34 -4.32 9.44
C ALA A 122 -8.84 -3.92 8.05
N ILE A 123 -8.25 -2.74 7.87
CA ILE A 123 -7.64 -2.31 6.60
C ILE A 123 -6.20 -1.85 6.81
N GLY A 124 -5.89 -1.17 7.91
CA GLY A 124 -4.54 -0.67 8.18
C GLY A 124 -4.30 -0.36 9.65
N ASN A 125 -3.09 0.10 9.96
CA ASN A 125 -2.75 0.50 11.32
C ASN A 125 -3.35 1.87 11.63
N ILE A 126 -4.18 1.94 12.67
CA ILE A 126 -4.80 3.18 13.16
C ILE A 126 -4.41 3.51 14.62
N ARG A 127 -3.44 2.77 15.18
CA ARG A 127 -3.08 2.83 16.62
C ARG A 127 -1.82 3.62 16.94
N SER A 128 -1.09 4.00 15.91
CA SER A 128 0.24 4.62 15.94
C SER A 128 0.18 6.11 15.65
N ASP A 129 -0.78 6.51 14.83
CA ASP A 129 -1.00 7.90 14.42
C ASP A 129 -2.49 8.23 14.52
N GLY A 130 -2.79 9.44 14.99
CA GLY A 130 -4.11 10.06 14.97
C GLY A 130 -4.69 10.23 13.56
N ARG A 131 -3.82 10.41 12.56
CA ARG A 131 -4.14 10.46 11.14
C ARG A 131 -3.54 9.24 10.43
N PRO A 132 -4.26 8.11 10.37
CA PRO A 132 -3.74 6.90 9.75
C PRO A 132 -3.57 7.07 8.24
N ILE A 133 -2.56 6.39 7.71
CA ILE A 133 -2.31 6.27 6.27
C ILE A 133 -2.80 4.90 5.81
N LEU A 134 -3.78 4.91 4.91
CA LEU A 134 -4.38 3.69 4.38
C LEU A 134 -4.12 3.58 2.88
N GLY A 135 -3.84 2.36 2.42
CA GLY A 135 -3.74 2.00 1.00
C GLY A 135 -5.11 1.93 0.28
N LEU A 136 -6.14 2.58 0.84
CA LEU A 136 -7.52 2.49 0.41
C LEU A 136 -7.86 3.61 -0.57
N ASP A 137 -8.64 3.30 -1.60
CA ASP A 137 -9.17 4.32 -2.52
C ASP A 137 -10.16 5.24 -1.78
N SER A 138 -10.15 6.55 -2.06
CA SER A 138 -11.08 7.51 -1.43
C SER A 138 -12.55 7.15 -1.66
N ARG A 139 -12.89 6.58 -2.83
CA ARG A 139 -14.23 6.08 -3.16
C ARG A 139 -14.62 4.89 -2.29
N ASP A 140 -13.68 3.98 -2.04
CA ASP A 140 -13.90 2.80 -1.20
C ASP A 140 -13.96 3.17 0.28
N LEU A 141 -13.20 4.19 0.70
CA LEU A 141 -13.28 4.75 2.04
C LEU A 141 -14.65 5.41 2.30
N LEU A 142 -15.16 6.16 1.33
CA LEU A 142 -16.52 6.72 1.38
C LEU A 142 -17.58 5.62 1.45
N GLU A 143 -17.49 4.59 0.61
CA GLU A 143 -18.39 3.43 0.64
C GLU A 143 -18.39 2.75 2.02
N LEU A 144 -17.20 2.54 2.59
CA LEU A 144 -17.04 1.95 3.92
C LEU A 144 -17.64 2.83 5.03
N ALA A 145 -17.42 4.14 4.96
CA ALA A 145 -17.98 5.09 5.91
C ALA A 145 -19.52 5.05 5.89
N LEU A 146 -20.12 5.12 4.69
CA LEU A 146 -21.57 5.08 4.51
C LEU A 146 -22.19 3.73 4.89
N ASP A 147 -21.53 2.61 4.57
CA ASP A 147 -21.98 1.26 4.98
C ASP A 147 -21.92 1.08 6.51
N THR A 148 -21.05 1.80 7.19
CA THR A 148 -20.90 1.70 8.66
C THR A 148 -21.82 2.66 9.39
N CYS A 149 -21.89 3.89 8.91
CA CYS A 149 -22.69 4.97 9.46
C CYS A 149 -23.26 5.79 8.29
N PRO A 150 -24.50 5.51 7.86
CA PRO A 150 -25.14 6.25 6.76
C PRO A 150 -25.30 7.75 7.04
N GLU A 151 -25.25 8.14 8.31
CA GLU A 151 -25.34 9.53 8.77
C GLU A 151 -23.99 10.25 8.78
N ALA A 152 -22.87 9.55 8.51
CA ALA A 152 -21.55 10.16 8.41
C ALA A 152 -21.52 11.20 7.28
N GLU A 153 -20.79 12.30 7.51
CA GLU A 153 -20.49 13.28 6.47
C GLU A 153 -19.03 13.18 6.07
N PHE A 154 -18.79 13.18 4.76
CA PHE A 154 -17.49 12.91 4.17
C PHE A 154 -17.06 14.10 3.33
N ILE A 155 -15.96 14.73 3.72
CA ILE A 155 -15.48 15.98 3.15
C ILE A 155 -14.05 15.75 2.64
N PRO A 156 -13.80 15.84 1.32
CA PRO A 156 -12.43 15.89 0.80
C PRO A 156 -11.72 17.10 1.42
N ALA A 157 -10.61 16.84 2.12
CA ALA A 157 -9.91 17.86 2.91
C ALA A 157 -8.91 18.65 2.05
N HIS A 158 -8.73 19.94 2.38
CA HIS A 158 -7.79 20.90 1.78
C HIS A 158 -7.47 20.63 0.30
N ILE A 159 -8.51 20.64 -0.54
CA ILE A 159 -8.56 20.02 -1.89
C ILE A 159 -7.50 20.50 -2.89
N TRP A 160 -6.79 21.59 -2.60
CA TRP A 160 -5.77 22.16 -3.48
C TRP A 160 -4.32 21.88 -3.07
N THR A 161 -4.07 21.42 -1.85
CA THR A 161 -2.70 21.24 -1.34
C THR A 161 -1.89 20.35 -2.29
N PRO A 162 -0.70 20.77 -2.79
CA PRO A 162 -0.06 20.12 -3.93
C PRO A 162 0.19 18.61 -3.79
N HIS A 163 0.42 18.12 -2.55
CA HIS A 163 0.89 16.76 -2.28
C HIS A 163 -0.19 15.79 -1.77
N PHE A 164 -1.23 16.25 -1.09
CA PHE A 164 -2.16 15.40 -0.32
C PHE A 164 -3.62 15.81 -0.51
N ALA A 165 -3.99 16.21 -1.71
CA ALA A 165 -5.31 16.75 -1.97
C ALA A 165 -5.94 16.20 -3.24
N MET A 166 -7.27 16.24 -3.28
CA MET A 166 -8.07 15.75 -4.41
C MET A 166 -7.69 16.43 -5.73
N PHE A 167 -7.46 17.74 -5.75
CA PHE A 167 -7.05 18.51 -6.93
C PHE A 167 -5.58 18.93 -6.92
N GLY A 168 -4.76 18.44 -5.98
CA GLY A 168 -3.36 18.82 -5.83
C GLY A 168 -2.52 18.58 -7.10
N ALA A 169 -1.51 19.43 -7.34
CA ALA A 169 -0.73 19.41 -8.58
C ALA A 169 0.07 18.11 -8.83
N PHE A 170 0.46 17.36 -7.79
CA PHE A 170 1.29 16.16 -7.93
C PHE A 170 0.49 14.84 -7.90
N SER A 171 -0.69 14.83 -7.27
CA SER A 171 -1.49 13.62 -7.03
C SER A 171 -2.91 13.67 -7.63
N GLY A 172 -3.41 14.86 -7.95
CA GLY A 172 -4.84 15.16 -8.01
C GLY A 172 -5.60 14.74 -9.27
N PHE A 173 -6.89 14.49 -9.06
CA PHE A 173 -7.93 14.35 -10.07
C PHE A 173 -8.23 15.72 -10.73
N ASP A 174 -8.90 15.70 -11.88
CA ASP A 174 -9.35 16.92 -12.57
C ASP A 174 -10.85 17.20 -12.32
N SER A 175 -11.56 16.29 -11.65
CA SER A 175 -12.95 16.48 -11.18
C SER A 175 -13.28 15.64 -9.95
N VAL A 176 -14.31 16.02 -9.19
CA VAL A 176 -14.82 15.25 -8.04
C VAL A 176 -15.39 13.89 -8.49
N GLU A 177 -15.99 13.83 -9.69
CA GLU A 177 -16.51 12.59 -10.29
C GLU A 177 -15.38 11.59 -10.58
N GLU A 178 -14.22 12.03 -11.06
CA GLU A 178 -13.07 11.14 -11.31
C GLU A 178 -12.60 10.45 -10.00
N CYS A 179 -12.67 11.18 -8.87
CA CYS A 179 -12.30 10.68 -7.55
C CYS A 179 -13.34 9.67 -7.01
N PHE A 180 -14.62 10.07 -6.92
CA PHE A 180 -15.65 9.31 -6.21
C PHE A 180 -16.55 8.45 -7.11
N GLY A 181 -16.49 8.65 -8.43
CA GLY A 181 -17.29 7.95 -9.43
C GLY A 181 -18.78 7.96 -9.06
N PRO A 182 -19.46 6.80 -9.09
CA PRO A 182 -20.89 6.71 -8.78
C PRO A 182 -21.31 7.25 -7.41
N LEU A 183 -20.37 7.41 -6.47
CA LEU A 183 -20.65 7.94 -5.12
C LEU A 183 -20.48 9.47 -5.02
N ARG A 184 -20.21 10.17 -6.12
CA ARG A 184 -20.12 11.64 -6.19
C ARG A 184 -21.33 12.36 -5.57
N SER A 185 -22.53 11.78 -5.69
CA SER A 185 -23.76 12.34 -5.12
C SER A 185 -23.79 12.36 -3.60
N HIS A 186 -22.87 11.66 -2.93
CA HIS A 186 -22.73 11.66 -1.47
C HIS A 186 -21.68 12.67 -0.97
N ILE A 187 -20.99 13.37 -1.88
CA ILE A 187 -20.11 14.49 -1.53
C ILE A 187 -20.94 15.77 -1.61
N HIS A 188 -21.15 16.41 -0.46
CA HIS A 188 -21.93 17.66 -0.37
C HIS A 188 -21.08 18.88 -0.02
N ALA A 189 -19.86 18.67 0.48
CA ALA A 189 -18.93 19.73 0.80
C ALA A 189 -17.50 19.36 0.47
N VAL A 190 -16.67 20.38 0.33
CA VAL A 190 -15.21 20.27 0.18
C VAL A 190 -14.55 21.31 1.07
N GLU A 191 -13.39 20.96 1.64
CA GLU A 191 -12.58 21.90 2.38
C GLU A 191 -11.52 22.51 1.47
N THR A 192 -11.50 23.84 1.38
CA THR A 192 -10.65 24.59 0.45
C THR A 192 -9.19 24.63 0.91
N GLY A 193 -8.97 24.76 2.22
CA GLY A 193 -7.67 24.83 2.87
C GLY A 193 -6.97 26.18 2.71
N LEU A 194 -5.94 26.40 3.55
CA LEU A 194 -5.28 27.68 3.88
C LEU A 194 -4.58 28.44 2.74
N SER A 195 -4.64 27.97 1.49
CA SER A 195 -3.95 28.59 0.36
C SER A 195 -4.91 28.93 -0.79
N SER A 196 -6.22 28.79 -0.55
CA SER A 196 -7.28 29.18 -1.47
C SER A 196 -8.45 29.81 -0.72
N ASP A 197 -9.24 30.62 -1.41
CA ASP A 197 -10.42 31.28 -0.85
C ASP A 197 -11.65 31.04 -1.77
N PRO A 198 -12.86 31.46 -1.35
CA PRO A 198 -14.06 31.28 -2.17
C PRO A 198 -13.97 31.93 -3.56
N PRO A 199 -13.47 33.18 -3.75
CA PRO A 199 -13.25 33.76 -5.07
C PRO A 199 -12.40 32.91 -6.03
N MET A 200 -11.34 32.28 -5.54
CA MET A 200 -10.54 31.34 -6.32
C MET A 200 -11.38 30.12 -6.74
N ASN A 201 -12.11 29.53 -5.79
CA ASN A 201 -12.89 28.31 -5.98
C ASN A 201 -14.15 28.51 -6.87
N TRP A 202 -14.78 29.69 -6.83
CA TRP A 202 -15.94 30.02 -7.67
C TRP A 202 -15.66 29.95 -9.17
N ARG A 203 -14.38 29.99 -9.53
CA ARG A 203 -13.93 29.89 -10.92
C ARG A 203 -13.99 28.47 -11.49
N VAL A 204 -14.29 27.46 -10.67
CA VAL A 204 -14.30 26.04 -11.03
C VAL A 204 -15.72 25.51 -10.93
N SER A 205 -16.40 25.30 -12.06
CA SER A 205 -17.81 24.89 -12.08
C SER A 205 -18.10 23.51 -11.49
N ASP A 206 -17.12 22.60 -11.44
CA ASP A 206 -17.28 21.26 -10.85
C ASP A 206 -17.55 21.29 -9.33
N LEU A 207 -17.22 22.41 -8.68
CA LEU A 207 -17.52 22.69 -7.27
C LEU A 207 -18.91 23.28 -7.05
N ASP A 208 -19.66 23.61 -8.12
CA ASP A 208 -21.00 24.14 -7.99
C ASP A 208 -21.92 23.14 -7.27
N GLY A 209 -22.76 23.67 -6.38
CA GLY A 209 -23.69 22.88 -5.59
C GLY A 209 -23.05 22.17 -4.39
N LEU A 210 -21.73 22.25 -4.22
CA LEU A 210 -21.05 21.86 -2.99
C LEU A 210 -20.94 23.04 -2.03
N THR A 211 -21.04 22.77 -0.74
CA THR A 211 -20.72 23.75 0.31
C THR A 211 -19.21 23.85 0.45
N LEU A 212 -18.65 25.05 0.25
CA LEU A 212 -17.24 25.32 0.51
C LEU A 212 -17.07 25.53 2.02
N VAL A 213 -16.50 24.56 2.71
CA VAL A 213 -16.18 24.67 4.13
C VAL A 213 -14.75 25.12 4.32
N SER A 214 -14.50 25.85 5.40
CA SER A 214 -13.20 26.41 5.73
C SER A 214 -12.88 26.07 7.18
N ASN A 215 -11.75 25.42 7.43
CA ASN A 215 -11.39 24.90 8.74
C ASN A 215 -9.91 25.11 9.01
N SER A 216 -9.57 25.24 10.29
CA SER A 216 -8.20 25.59 10.63
C SER A 216 -7.17 24.55 10.20
N ASP A 217 -7.43 23.24 10.25
CA ASP A 217 -6.37 22.22 10.21
C ASP A 217 -5.35 22.42 11.36
N ALA A 218 -5.89 22.68 12.56
CA ALA A 218 -5.08 23.05 13.72
C ALA A 218 -4.24 21.88 14.25
N HIS A 219 -2.91 22.06 14.21
CA HIS A 219 -1.91 21.21 14.86
C HIS A 219 -1.45 21.78 16.22
N SER A 220 -2.04 22.89 16.65
CA SER A 220 -1.88 23.45 18.00
C SER A 220 -3.13 24.25 18.39
N PRO A 221 -3.54 24.26 19.67
CA PRO A 221 -4.77 24.94 20.09
C PRO A 221 -4.79 26.45 19.80
N ALA A 222 -3.63 27.11 19.85
CA ALA A 222 -3.51 28.54 19.56
C ALA A 222 -3.86 28.90 18.10
N LYS A 223 -3.81 27.93 17.19
CA LYS A 223 -4.08 28.10 15.77
C LYS A 223 -5.53 27.76 15.36
N LEU A 224 -6.39 27.43 16.33
CA LEU A 224 -7.83 27.30 16.11
C LEU A 224 -8.43 28.59 15.54
N GLY A 225 -9.41 28.45 14.65
CA GLY A 225 -10.14 29.58 14.08
C GLY A 225 -9.35 30.48 13.13
N ARG A 226 -8.17 30.04 12.63
CA ARG A 226 -7.54 30.73 11.49
C ARG A 226 -8.40 30.64 10.21
N GLU A 227 -9.19 29.59 10.14
CA GLU A 227 -10.32 29.38 9.22
C GLU A 227 -11.48 28.82 10.03
N ALA A 228 -12.71 29.19 9.66
CA ALA A 228 -13.91 28.72 10.34
C ALA A 228 -15.17 28.90 9.49
N ASN A 229 -16.25 28.24 9.88
CA ASN A 229 -17.55 28.27 9.24
C ASN A 229 -18.54 29.10 10.06
N LEU A 230 -19.40 29.88 9.39
CA LEU A 230 -20.47 30.67 10.00
C LEU A 230 -21.81 29.99 9.72
N LEU A 231 -22.54 29.60 10.77
CA LEU A 231 -23.80 28.85 10.65
C LEU A 231 -24.92 29.50 11.47
N ASP A 232 -26.18 29.33 11.07
CA ASP A 232 -27.36 29.87 11.78
C ASP A 232 -28.35 28.80 12.28
N GLY A 233 -28.08 27.52 12.02
CA GLY A 233 -28.94 26.41 12.45
C GLY A 233 -28.79 26.06 13.93
N ASP A 234 -29.44 24.97 14.33
CA ASP A 234 -29.26 24.39 15.67
C ASP A 234 -27.82 23.87 15.84
N ILE A 235 -27.22 24.08 17.02
CA ILE A 235 -25.86 23.59 17.35
C ILE A 235 -25.92 22.10 17.73
N SER A 236 -26.35 21.27 16.79
CA SER A 236 -26.48 19.81 16.89
C SER A 236 -25.78 19.14 15.71
N TYR A 237 -25.53 17.83 15.79
CA TYR A 237 -24.96 17.10 14.65
C TYR A 237 -25.90 17.16 13.44
N SER A 238 -27.20 16.93 13.64
CA SER A 238 -28.19 16.98 12.56
C SER A 238 -28.32 18.38 11.95
N GLY A 239 -28.26 19.44 12.76
CA GLY A 239 -28.26 20.83 12.29
C GLY A 239 -27.01 21.18 11.47
N LEU A 240 -25.82 20.73 11.92
CA LEU A 240 -24.57 20.88 11.19
C LEU A 240 -24.63 20.17 9.83
N ILE A 241 -25.01 18.88 9.81
CA ILE A 241 -25.07 18.09 8.57
C ILE A 241 -26.15 18.64 7.63
N HIS A 242 -27.30 19.07 8.15
CA HIS A 242 -28.32 19.74 7.32
C HIS A 242 -27.75 20.99 6.63
N SER A 243 -27.03 21.82 7.39
CA SER A 243 -26.43 23.05 6.87
C SER A 243 -25.39 22.78 5.79
N ILE A 244 -24.54 21.77 6.00
CA ILE A 244 -23.52 21.34 5.04
C ILE A 244 -24.16 20.75 3.77
N ARG A 245 -25.12 19.82 3.91
CA ARG A 245 -25.72 19.09 2.78
C ARG A 245 -26.60 19.95 1.89
N THR A 246 -27.30 20.91 2.47
CA THR A 246 -28.29 21.73 1.75
C THR A 246 -27.77 23.12 1.41
N GLY A 247 -26.74 23.59 2.12
CA GLY A 247 -26.29 24.99 2.08
C GLY A 247 -27.29 25.99 2.70
N GLN A 248 -28.41 25.51 3.25
CA GLN A 248 -29.32 26.33 4.08
C GLN A 248 -28.67 26.55 5.45
N ASP A 249 -28.89 27.71 6.07
CA ASP A 249 -28.27 28.11 7.35
C ASP A 249 -26.72 28.20 7.37
N PHE A 250 -26.03 27.76 6.31
CA PHE A 250 -24.61 28.04 6.10
C PHE A 250 -24.47 29.48 5.61
N LEU A 251 -24.00 30.38 6.47
CA LEU A 251 -23.97 31.82 6.21
C LEU A 251 -22.73 32.23 5.43
N GLY A 252 -21.61 31.54 5.58
CA GLY A 252 -20.32 31.92 4.98
C GLY A 252 -19.13 31.37 5.75
N THR A 253 -17.94 31.84 5.42
CA THR A 253 -16.69 31.39 6.04
C THR A 253 -15.84 32.56 6.55
N VAL A 254 -15.02 32.27 7.55
CA VAL A 254 -13.85 33.08 7.90
C VAL A 254 -12.66 32.41 7.24
N GLU A 255 -11.94 33.16 6.43
CA GLU A 255 -10.84 32.65 5.62
C GLU A 255 -9.50 33.17 6.13
N PHE A 256 -8.49 32.31 6.04
CA PHE A 256 -7.10 32.73 6.12
C PHE A 256 -6.74 33.42 4.80
N PHE A 257 -5.86 34.43 4.84
CA PHE A 257 -5.41 35.05 3.60
C PHE A 257 -4.68 33.99 2.75
N PRO A 258 -5.15 33.67 1.53
CA PRO A 258 -4.56 32.59 0.76
C PRO A 258 -3.08 32.87 0.45
N GLU A 259 -2.68 34.14 0.33
CA GLU A 259 -1.30 34.57 0.14
C GLU A 259 -0.40 34.26 1.35
N GLU A 260 -0.91 34.22 2.57
CA GLU A 260 -0.13 33.74 3.71
C GLU A 260 0.12 32.23 3.62
N GLY A 261 -0.74 31.51 2.90
CA GLY A 261 -0.63 30.09 2.65
C GLY A 261 0.75 29.66 2.12
N LYS A 262 1.24 28.55 2.65
CA LYS A 262 2.57 27.98 2.34
C LYS A 262 2.84 27.72 0.85
N TYR A 263 1.79 27.52 0.07
CA TYR A 263 1.86 27.07 -1.31
C TYR A 263 0.96 27.89 -2.22
N HIS A 264 0.72 29.17 -1.90
CA HIS A 264 -0.15 30.01 -2.70
C HIS A 264 0.37 30.15 -4.13
N LEU A 265 1.59 30.66 -4.29
CA LEU A 265 2.27 30.85 -5.57
C LEU A 265 3.27 29.74 -5.90
N ASP A 266 3.65 29.69 -7.18
CA ASP A 266 4.69 28.82 -7.66
C ASP A 266 6.05 29.27 -7.11
N GLY A 267 6.93 28.32 -6.81
CA GLY A 267 8.25 28.75 -6.35
C GLY A 267 9.31 27.68 -6.17
N HIS A 268 10.48 28.16 -5.78
CA HIS A 268 11.62 27.34 -5.41
C HIS A 268 12.33 28.00 -4.22
N ARG A 269 12.05 27.46 -3.04
CA ARG A 269 12.49 27.98 -1.73
C ARG A 269 13.98 28.21 -1.66
N ASN A 270 14.76 27.21 -2.07
CA ASN A 270 16.22 27.27 -1.98
C ASN A 270 16.85 28.38 -2.82
N CYS A 271 16.12 28.93 -3.80
CA CYS A 271 16.56 30.07 -4.60
C CYS A 271 15.79 31.36 -4.30
N GLY A 272 14.84 31.35 -3.36
CA GLY A 272 13.98 32.50 -3.06
C GLY A 272 13.12 32.96 -4.24
N VAL A 273 12.78 32.06 -5.17
CA VAL A 273 11.98 32.39 -6.35
C VAL A 273 10.50 32.15 -6.03
N CYS A 274 9.69 33.19 -6.20
CA CYS A 274 8.23 33.17 -6.06
C CYS A 274 7.63 33.81 -7.32
N LEU A 275 6.77 33.10 -8.04
CA LEU A 275 6.25 33.51 -9.35
C LEU A 275 4.74 33.28 -9.46
N THR A 276 4.10 34.16 -10.21
CA THR A 276 2.70 33.96 -10.62
C THR A 276 2.60 32.81 -11.64
N PRO A 277 1.41 32.18 -11.79
CA PRO A 277 1.22 31.10 -12.77
C PRO A 277 1.62 31.49 -14.20
N ALA A 278 1.26 32.71 -14.63
CA ALA A 278 1.61 33.23 -15.94
C ALA A 278 3.14 33.37 -16.14
N GLU A 279 3.87 33.82 -15.13
CA GLU A 279 5.34 33.93 -15.18
C GLU A 279 6.02 32.55 -15.20
N THR A 280 5.48 31.58 -14.47
CA THR A 280 5.95 30.19 -14.49
C THR A 280 5.76 29.56 -15.86
N LEU A 281 4.59 29.73 -16.47
CA LEU A 281 4.28 29.23 -17.82
C LEU A 281 5.19 29.86 -18.88
N ALA A 282 5.41 31.17 -18.82
CA ALA A 282 6.32 31.88 -19.71
C ALA A 282 7.78 31.36 -19.64
N ARG A 283 8.14 30.68 -18.55
CA ARG A 283 9.47 30.09 -18.30
C ARG A 283 9.50 28.57 -18.43
N GLY A 284 8.42 27.94 -18.90
CA GLY A 284 8.33 26.49 -19.07
C GLY A 284 8.39 25.70 -17.76
N GLY A 285 7.98 26.30 -16.64
CA GLY A 285 7.95 25.63 -15.33
C GLY A 285 9.31 25.47 -14.65
N LEU A 286 10.35 26.18 -15.11
CA LEU A 286 11.72 26.06 -14.60
C LEU A 286 12.15 27.30 -13.79
N CYS A 287 12.91 27.04 -12.73
CA CYS A 287 13.49 28.05 -11.86
C CYS A 287 14.57 28.85 -12.63
N PRO A 288 14.49 30.20 -12.64
CA PRO A 288 15.43 31.05 -13.38
C PRO A 288 16.84 31.05 -12.79
N VAL A 289 17.01 30.63 -11.53
CA VAL A 289 18.30 30.62 -10.83
C VAL A 289 19.04 29.31 -11.03
N CYS A 290 18.36 28.16 -10.88
CA CYS A 290 19.01 26.85 -10.85
C CYS A 290 18.59 25.91 -11.99
N GLY A 291 17.61 26.28 -12.81
CA GLY A 291 17.10 25.46 -13.92
C GLY A 291 16.29 24.22 -13.53
N ARG A 292 16.03 24.00 -12.23
CA ARG A 292 15.17 22.90 -11.74
C ARG A 292 13.69 23.25 -11.89
N LYS A 293 12.81 22.24 -11.90
CA LYS A 293 11.35 22.46 -11.89
C LYS A 293 10.91 23.25 -10.65
N LEU A 294 9.97 24.16 -10.83
CA LEU A 294 9.30 24.90 -9.75
C LEU A 294 8.26 24.01 -9.08
N THR A 295 8.05 24.20 -7.78
CA THR A 295 6.88 23.65 -7.07
C THR A 295 5.67 24.46 -7.53
N ILE A 296 4.65 23.77 -8.05
CA ILE A 296 3.41 24.38 -8.50
C ILE A 296 2.53 24.71 -7.29
N GLY A 297 2.12 25.97 -7.19
CA GLY A 297 1.26 26.50 -6.15
C GLY A 297 -0.23 26.26 -6.41
N VAL A 298 -1.03 26.61 -5.41
CA VAL A 298 -2.48 26.46 -5.41
C VAL A 298 -3.13 27.37 -6.45
N GLU A 299 -2.68 28.62 -6.59
CA GLU A 299 -3.25 29.54 -7.58
C GLU A 299 -3.12 28.99 -9.00
N HIS A 300 -1.94 28.45 -9.33
CA HIS A 300 -1.70 27.83 -10.64
C HIS A 300 -2.65 26.66 -10.88
N ARG A 301 -2.82 25.79 -9.89
CA ARG A 301 -3.67 24.61 -10.05
C ARG A 301 -5.14 24.98 -10.16
N VAL A 302 -5.61 25.97 -9.40
CA VAL A 302 -6.95 26.55 -9.57
C VAL A 302 -7.11 27.12 -10.97
N GLU A 303 -6.14 27.91 -11.45
CA GLU A 303 -6.19 28.49 -12.80
C GLU A 303 -6.20 27.44 -13.91
N ALA A 304 -5.52 26.32 -13.72
CA ALA A 304 -5.51 25.21 -14.66
C ALA A 304 -6.87 24.48 -14.76
N LEU A 305 -7.65 24.44 -13.67
CA LEU A 305 -8.99 23.82 -13.63
C LEU A 305 -10.13 24.83 -13.79
N ALA A 306 -9.85 26.13 -13.67
CA ALA A 306 -10.84 27.19 -13.78
C ALA A 306 -11.42 27.26 -15.19
N ASP A 307 -12.74 27.20 -15.27
CA ASP A 307 -13.51 27.37 -16.51
C ASP A 307 -14.21 28.74 -16.58
N ARG A 308 -13.95 29.61 -15.59
CA ARG A 308 -14.53 30.95 -15.45
C ARG A 308 -13.45 32.01 -15.16
N PRO A 309 -13.68 33.28 -15.58
CA PRO A 309 -12.72 34.35 -15.38
C PRO A 309 -12.55 34.71 -13.89
N ALA A 310 -11.39 35.28 -13.56
CA ALA A 310 -11.14 35.85 -12.23
C ALA A 310 -12.18 36.92 -11.89
N GLY A 311 -12.64 36.93 -10.62
CA GLY A 311 -13.69 37.83 -10.14
C GLY A 311 -15.12 37.39 -10.46
N PHE A 312 -15.33 36.22 -11.07
CA PHE A 312 -16.67 35.65 -11.23
C PHE A 312 -17.32 35.35 -9.87
N GLN A 313 -18.57 35.77 -9.70
CA GLN A 313 -19.36 35.49 -8.50
C GLN A 313 -20.64 34.71 -8.85
N PRO A 314 -20.81 33.48 -8.32
CA PRO A 314 -22.03 32.70 -8.50
C PRO A 314 -23.27 33.39 -7.91
N GLN A 315 -24.44 33.15 -8.48
CA GLN A 315 -25.70 33.73 -7.98
C GLN A 315 -26.04 33.38 -6.52
N ARG A 316 -25.54 32.24 -6.03
CA ARG A 316 -25.73 31.76 -4.65
C ARG A 316 -24.44 31.77 -3.83
N ALA A 317 -23.47 32.59 -4.22
CA ALA A 317 -22.21 32.73 -3.50
C ALA A 317 -22.47 33.15 -2.04
N LYS A 318 -21.87 32.42 -1.11
CA LYS A 318 -21.90 32.79 0.31
C LYS A 318 -20.83 33.85 0.58
N PRO A 319 -21.07 34.83 1.48
CA PRO A 319 -20.06 35.78 1.90
C PRO A 319 -18.89 35.08 2.60
N PHE A 320 -17.74 35.74 2.61
CA PHE A 320 -16.56 35.32 3.37
C PHE A 320 -15.88 36.53 3.99
N GLU A 321 -15.12 36.31 5.05
CA GLU A 321 -14.35 37.34 5.75
C GLU A 321 -12.88 36.89 5.87
N SER A 322 -11.94 37.61 5.26
CA SER A 322 -10.51 37.31 5.45
C SER A 322 -9.98 37.94 6.72
N LEU A 323 -9.56 37.12 7.68
CA LEU A 323 -9.07 37.56 8.99
C LEU A 323 -7.66 37.00 9.28
N ALA A 324 -6.95 37.66 10.18
CA ALA A 324 -5.71 37.17 10.77
C ALA A 324 -5.90 37.00 12.29
N PRO A 325 -5.24 36.01 12.93
CA PRO A 325 -5.30 35.84 14.38
C PRO A 325 -4.98 37.14 15.14
N LEU A 326 -5.74 37.44 16.20
CA LEU A 326 -5.59 38.72 16.91
C LEU A 326 -4.17 39.00 17.44
N PRO A 327 -3.41 38.02 17.98
CA PRO A 327 -2.00 38.26 18.33
C PRO A 327 -1.13 38.70 17.14
N GLU A 328 -1.41 38.20 15.94
CA GLU A 328 -0.71 38.55 14.71
C GLU A 328 -1.11 39.97 14.25
N VAL A 329 -2.39 40.33 14.37
CA VAL A 329 -2.88 41.70 14.11
C VAL A 329 -2.26 42.72 15.07
N ILE A 330 -2.20 42.41 16.37
CA ILE A 330 -1.56 43.29 17.36
C ILE A 330 -0.09 43.47 17.01
N ALA A 331 0.62 42.36 16.75
CA ALA A 331 2.04 42.37 16.40
C ALA A 331 2.33 43.18 15.12
N ALA A 332 1.56 42.98 14.07
CA ALA A 332 1.66 43.73 12.81
C ALA A 332 1.36 45.22 13.00
N SER A 333 0.50 45.57 13.97
CA SER A 333 0.13 46.96 14.28
C SER A 333 1.13 47.66 15.19
N THR A 334 1.90 46.92 16.00
CA THR A 334 2.87 47.49 16.96
C THR A 334 4.33 47.27 16.57
N GLY A 335 4.60 46.59 15.45
CA GLY A 335 5.95 46.23 15.02
C GLY A 335 6.63 45.22 15.96
N SER A 336 5.84 44.37 16.61
CA SER A 336 6.27 43.39 17.62
C SER A 336 6.16 41.95 17.07
N SER A 337 6.58 40.95 17.84
CA SER A 337 6.28 39.54 17.53
C SER A 337 4.90 39.13 18.09
N PRO A 338 4.15 38.22 17.45
CA PRO A 338 2.89 37.66 17.99
C PRO A 338 3.06 36.99 19.36
N THR A 339 4.25 36.47 19.66
CA THR A 339 4.57 35.80 20.93
C THR A 339 5.23 36.72 21.96
N ALA A 340 5.44 38.00 21.63
CA ALA A 340 6.06 38.94 22.56
C ALA A 340 5.17 39.17 23.79
N LYS A 341 5.79 39.29 24.97
CA LYS A 341 5.08 39.49 26.24
C LYS A 341 4.07 40.64 26.18
N GLY A 342 4.47 41.80 25.63
CA GLY A 342 3.59 42.96 25.48
C GLY A 342 2.43 42.75 24.49
N THR A 343 2.61 41.92 23.46
CA THR A 343 1.54 41.52 22.53
C THR A 343 0.50 40.67 23.27
N MET A 344 0.96 39.66 24.02
CA MET A 344 0.10 38.76 24.77
C MET A 344 -0.62 39.46 25.92
N GLU A 345 0.03 40.41 26.62
CA GLU A 345 -0.63 41.24 27.64
C GLU A 345 -1.77 42.08 27.05
N ARG A 346 -1.59 42.64 25.84
CA ARG A 346 -2.66 43.37 25.13
C ARG A 346 -3.77 42.45 24.65
N TYR A 347 -3.42 41.26 24.16
CA TYR A 347 -4.38 40.23 23.77
C TYR A 347 -5.28 39.85 24.95
N GLU A 348 -4.70 39.52 26.10
CA GLU A 348 -5.46 39.21 27.32
C GLU A 348 -6.29 40.40 27.82
N SER A 349 -5.78 41.63 27.71
CA SER A 349 -6.54 42.83 28.08
C SER A 349 -7.77 43.05 27.19
N LEU A 350 -7.66 42.76 25.88
CA LEU A 350 -8.78 42.86 24.96
C LEU A 350 -9.81 41.77 25.23
N LEU A 351 -9.37 40.53 25.49
CA LEU A 351 -10.27 39.42 25.81
C LEU A 351 -11.12 39.69 27.06
N HIS A 352 -10.49 40.15 28.15
CA HIS A 352 -11.19 40.46 29.39
C HIS A 352 -12.06 41.72 29.29
N GLY A 353 -11.66 42.70 28.46
CA GLY A 353 -12.36 43.97 28.33
C GLY A 353 -13.53 43.96 27.36
N LEU A 354 -13.39 43.25 26.22
CA LEU A 354 -14.35 43.29 25.10
C LEU A 354 -14.98 41.94 24.78
N GLY A 355 -14.42 40.82 25.25
CA GLY A 355 -14.92 39.48 24.97
C GLY A 355 -14.05 38.71 23.97
N PRO A 356 -14.57 37.63 23.34
CA PRO A 356 -13.75 36.69 22.57
C PRO A 356 -13.16 37.29 21.28
N GLU A 357 -12.10 36.65 20.78
CA GLU A 357 -11.30 37.10 19.62
C GLU A 357 -12.14 37.41 18.39
N PHE A 358 -13.04 36.51 17.98
CA PHE A 358 -13.88 36.75 16.80
C PHE A 358 -14.80 37.94 16.97
N TYR A 359 -15.30 38.20 18.18
CA TYR A 359 -16.09 39.40 18.44
C TYR A 359 -15.22 40.66 18.30
N ILE A 360 -14.00 40.65 18.85
CA ILE A 360 -13.04 41.77 18.73
C ILE A 360 -12.68 42.04 17.28
N LEU A 361 -12.35 41.01 16.51
CA LEU A 361 -11.91 41.16 15.12
C LEU A 361 -13.05 41.61 14.20
N ARG A 362 -14.28 41.19 14.45
CA ARG A 362 -15.40 41.36 13.50
C ARG A 362 -16.38 42.48 13.88
N GLN A 363 -16.71 42.60 15.16
CA GLN A 363 -17.89 43.34 15.61
C GLN A 363 -17.59 44.47 16.60
N ALA A 364 -16.57 44.32 17.45
CA ALA A 364 -16.28 45.29 18.51
C ALA A 364 -16.07 46.72 17.94
N PRO A 365 -16.63 47.76 18.57
CA PRO A 365 -16.45 49.14 18.12
C PRO A 365 -14.97 49.56 18.15
N ILE A 366 -14.49 50.17 17.07
CA ILE A 366 -13.11 50.67 16.96
C ILE A 366 -12.73 51.64 18.11
N PRO A 367 -13.61 52.54 18.60
CA PRO A 367 -13.29 53.39 19.75
C PRO A 367 -12.95 52.60 21.03
N ASP A 368 -13.68 51.52 21.31
CA ASP A 368 -13.47 50.69 22.51
C ASP A 368 -12.14 49.92 22.41
N ILE A 369 -11.81 49.42 21.22
CA ILE A 369 -10.51 48.81 20.93
C ILE A 369 -9.39 49.83 21.11
N SER A 370 -9.57 51.06 20.61
CA SER A 370 -8.58 52.13 20.74
C SER A 370 -8.33 52.51 22.19
N GLN A 371 -9.36 52.46 23.04
CA GLN A 371 -9.23 52.76 24.47
C GLN A 371 -8.40 51.70 25.21
N LEU A 372 -8.54 50.41 24.86
CA LEU A 372 -7.89 49.30 25.56
C LEU A 372 -6.51 48.93 24.98
N ALA A 373 -6.37 48.90 23.65
CA ALA A 373 -5.16 48.44 22.98
C ALA A 373 -4.37 49.54 22.24
N GLY A 374 -4.90 50.77 22.22
CA GLY A 374 -4.27 51.94 21.62
C GLY A 374 -4.61 52.13 20.12
N PRO A 375 -4.25 53.30 19.56
CA PRO A 375 -4.67 53.72 18.22
C PRO A 375 -4.09 52.85 17.10
N CYS A 376 -2.87 52.35 17.23
CA CYS A 376 -2.26 51.50 16.19
C CYS A 376 -3.04 50.18 16.01
N VAL A 377 -3.42 49.52 17.10
CA VAL A 377 -4.17 48.25 17.06
C VAL A 377 -5.59 48.48 16.53
N ALA A 378 -6.23 49.58 16.93
CA ALA A 378 -7.54 49.97 16.43
C ALA A 378 -7.53 50.22 14.91
N GLU A 379 -6.51 50.91 14.40
CA GLU A 379 -6.34 51.13 12.96
C GLU A 379 -6.01 49.82 12.23
N GLY A 380 -5.17 48.95 12.81
CA GLY A 380 -4.87 47.64 12.23
C GLY A 380 -6.13 46.78 12.06
N ILE A 381 -7.00 46.72 13.07
CA ILE A 381 -8.28 46.02 12.99
C ILE A 381 -9.22 46.69 11.99
N ARG A 382 -9.27 48.03 11.91
CA ARG A 382 -10.05 48.75 10.90
C ARG A 382 -9.62 48.37 9.49
N ARG A 383 -8.31 48.38 9.20
CA ARG A 383 -7.74 48.01 7.90
C ARG A 383 -8.02 46.55 7.54
N LEU A 384 -7.85 45.65 8.50
CA LEU A 384 -8.17 44.24 8.33
C LEU A 384 -9.65 44.06 7.90
N ARG A 385 -10.59 44.70 8.60
CA ARG A 385 -12.03 44.63 8.28
C ARG A 385 -12.37 45.18 6.89
N LEU A 386 -11.57 46.10 6.37
CA LEU A 386 -11.75 46.69 5.03
C LEU A 386 -10.94 45.96 3.95
N GLY A 387 -10.13 44.96 4.31
CA GLY A 387 -9.20 44.30 3.40
C GLY A 387 -8.02 45.16 2.94
N GLU A 388 -7.75 46.29 3.60
CA GLU A 388 -6.63 47.21 3.33
C GLU A 388 -5.31 46.63 3.86
N VAL A 389 -4.82 45.55 3.23
CA VAL A 389 -3.65 44.80 3.70
C VAL A 389 -2.57 44.65 2.61
N ASP A 390 -1.29 44.78 2.98
CA ASP A 390 -0.16 44.51 2.08
C ASP A 390 0.22 43.02 2.15
N ARG A 391 0.40 42.39 0.99
CA ARG A 391 0.51 40.93 0.87
C ARG A 391 1.82 40.52 0.22
N ARG A 392 2.58 39.68 0.93
CA ARG A 392 3.72 38.94 0.36
C ARG A 392 3.38 37.46 0.31
N PRO A 393 3.22 36.89 -0.89
CA PRO A 393 2.73 35.52 -1.03
C PRO A 393 3.76 34.48 -0.58
N GLY A 394 3.26 33.43 0.07
CA GLY A 394 3.99 32.21 0.38
C GLY A 394 4.17 31.32 -0.84
N PHE A 395 5.22 30.50 -0.81
CA PHE A 395 5.59 29.60 -1.90
C PHE A 395 6.46 28.44 -1.38
N ASP A 396 6.38 27.30 -2.06
CA ASP A 396 7.23 26.11 -1.82
C ASP A 396 7.40 25.76 -0.32
N GLY A 397 6.31 25.86 0.44
CA GLY A 397 6.19 25.50 1.86
C GLY A 397 6.61 26.59 2.86
N GLU A 398 6.91 27.82 2.40
CA GLU A 398 7.12 29.01 3.24
C GLU A 398 5.83 29.82 3.35
N TYR A 399 5.47 30.23 4.57
CA TYR A 399 4.32 31.12 4.78
C TYR A 399 4.60 32.50 4.19
N GLY A 400 3.57 33.09 3.61
CA GLY A 400 3.56 34.50 3.24
C GLY A 400 3.48 35.41 4.47
N VAL A 401 3.46 36.71 4.22
CA VAL A 401 3.39 37.74 5.27
C VAL A 401 2.34 38.77 4.89
N ILE A 402 1.41 39.02 5.81
CA ILE A 402 0.48 40.15 5.73
C ILE A 402 0.95 41.27 6.65
N SER A 403 0.98 42.49 6.11
CA SER A 403 1.35 43.70 6.84
C SER A 403 0.18 44.69 6.83
N LEU A 404 -0.14 45.24 8.02
CA LEU A 404 -1.28 46.16 8.20
C LEU A 404 -0.84 47.64 8.22
N LEU A 405 0.30 47.92 8.86
CA LEU A 405 0.85 49.27 9.00
C LEU A 405 2.32 49.29 8.60
N THR A 406 2.75 50.37 7.97
CA THR A 406 4.17 50.61 7.70
C THR A 406 4.89 51.10 8.97
N PRO A 407 6.23 50.91 9.09
CA PRO A 407 6.99 51.40 10.24
C PRO A 407 6.80 52.91 10.50
N GLY A 408 6.68 53.73 9.45
CA GLY A 408 6.43 55.17 9.57
C GLY A 408 5.03 55.50 10.10
N GLU A 409 4.01 54.72 9.73
CA GLU A 409 2.65 54.87 10.28
C GLU A 409 2.58 54.45 11.74
N ILE A 410 3.28 53.38 12.13
CA ILE A 410 3.35 52.94 13.53
C ILE A 410 3.94 54.06 14.41
N GLN A 411 4.99 54.75 13.96
CA GLN A 411 5.56 55.91 14.66
C GLN A 411 4.57 57.09 14.75
N ARG A 412 3.84 57.35 13.66
CA ARG A 412 2.82 58.41 13.60
C ARG A 412 1.66 58.16 14.56
N PHE A 413 1.14 56.94 14.61
CA PHE A 413 0.02 56.57 15.49
C PHE A 413 0.45 56.39 16.95
N SER A 414 1.71 56.01 17.22
CA SER A 414 2.26 55.89 18.58
C SER A 414 2.70 57.21 19.21
N GLY A 415 2.59 58.34 18.49
CA GLY A 415 2.84 59.68 19.03
C GLY A 415 4.33 60.08 19.11
N GLN A 416 5.23 59.35 18.45
CA GLN A 416 6.65 59.72 18.37
C GLN A 416 6.89 60.65 17.17
N PHE A 417 6.91 61.96 17.39
CA PHE A 417 7.37 62.93 16.40
C PHE A 417 8.91 62.90 16.30
N SER A 418 9.45 62.44 15.17
CA SER A 418 10.78 62.89 14.71
C SER A 418 10.57 63.99 13.67
N LEU A 419 11.03 65.20 13.97
CA LEU A 419 10.88 66.40 13.12
C LEU A 419 11.75 66.37 11.85
N PHE A 420 12.49 65.28 11.61
CA PHE A 420 13.33 65.10 10.43
C PHE A 420 13.35 63.62 9.99
N ALA A 421 12.45 63.23 9.10
CA ALA A 421 12.60 62.04 8.26
C ALA A 421 12.06 62.37 6.85
N PRO A 422 12.77 62.01 5.76
CA PRO A 422 12.34 62.36 4.42
C PRO A 422 11.14 61.52 3.98
N GLU A 423 10.22 62.14 3.24
CA GLU A 423 9.13 61.45 2.54
C GLU A 423 9.72 60.47 1.51
N GLU A 424 9.61 59.17 1.75
CA GLU A 424 9.80 58.17 0.70
C GLU A 424 8.48 57.99 -0.06
N LYS A 425 8.43 58.56 -1.27
CA LYS A 425 7.46 58.20 -2.29
C LYS A 425 7.76 56.77 -2.74
N GLY A 426 6.83 55.85 -2.47
CA GLY A 426 6.86 54.51 -3.05
C GLY A 426 6.68 54.58 -4.56
N ASP A 427 7.79 54.47 -5.29
CA ASP A 427 7.80 54.25 -6.73
C ASP A 427 8.59 52.96 -7.00
N PHE A 428 7.90 51.81 -6.90
CA PHE A 428 8.45 50.52 -7.30
C PHE A 428 8.17 50.30 -8.78
N SER A 429 8.93 50.99 -9.62
CA SER A 429 9.02 50.64 -11.04
C SER A 429 9.71 49.28 -11.20
N HIS A 430 9.03 48.33 -11.84
CA HIS A 430 9.59 47.06 -12.28
C HIS A 430 10.79 47.32 -13.21
N LYS A 431 12.02 47.15 -12.70
CA LYS A 431 13.20 47.04 -13.55
C LYS A 431 13.33 45.62 -14.07
N SER A 432 12.72 45.40 -15.22
CA SER A 432 13.05 44.29 -16.12
C SER A 432 14.52 44.41 -16.55
N GLN A 433 15.39 43.54 -16.02
CA GLN A 433 16.72 43.33 -16.57
C GLN A 433 16.61 42.31 -17.71
N VAL A 434 16.58 42.82 -18.93
CA VAL A 434 16.80 42.04 -20.14
C VAL A 434 18.32 41.84 -20.31
N LEU A 435 18.77 40.60 -20.22
CA LEU A 435 20.11 40.17 -20.67
C LEU A 435 19.97 38.99 -21.65
N PRO A 436 20.88 38.88 -22.64
CA PRO A 436 20.58 38.27 -23.93
C PRO A 436 20.62 36.74 -23.93
N SER A 437 19.74 36.18 -24.75
CA SER A 437 19.60 34.76 -25.06
C SER A 437 20.86 34.14 -25.68
N PRO A 438 21.30 32.97 -25.19
CA PRO A 438 22.06 32.02 -25.99
C PRO A 438 21.12 31.06 -26.74
N ALA A 439 21.54 30.78 -27.97
CA ALA A 439 20.83 30.05 -29.01
C ALA A 439 20.36 28.64 -28.63
N ALA A 440 19.29 28.26 -29.31
CA ALA A 440 18.61 26.98 -29.27
C ALA A 440 19.53 25.76 -29.49
N THR A 441 19.34 24.74 -28.65
CA THR A 441 19.79 23.37 -28.91
C THR A 441 18.59 22.43 -28.84
N ILE A 442 18.12 22.07 -30.04
CA ILE A 442 17.51 20.80 -30.48
C ILE A 442 16.62 20.07 -29.46
N LYS A 443 15.31 20.17 -29.68
CA LYS A 443 14.28 19.25 -29.14
C LYS A 443 14.63 17.80 -29.52
N ALA A 444 14.84 16.96 -28.52
CA ALA A 444 14.71 15.52 -28.68
C ALA A 444 13.24 15.22 -29.01
N ALA A 445 13.01 14.61 -30.17
CA ALA A 445 11.68 14.24 -30.62
C ALA A 445 11.06 13.21 -29.67
N ASP A 446 9.81 13.45 -29.27
CA ASP A 446 8.93 12.45 -28.68
C ASP A 446 8.79 11.28 -29.65
N VAL A 447 9.43 10.17 -29.32
CA VAL A 447 9.16 8.87 -29.95
C VAL A 447 8.04 8.23 -29.12
N PRO A 448 6.84 8.00 -29.69
CA PRO A 448 5.79 7.29 -28.98
C PRO A 448 6.26 5.85 -28.67
N PRO A 449 5.86 5.27 -27.53
CA PRO A 449 6.26 3.91 -27.17
C PRO A 449 5.65 2.91 -28.17
N ARG A 450 6.50 2.20 -28.93
CA ARG A 450 6.15 1.07 -29.80
C ARG A 450 5.82 -0.17 -28.95
N GLY A 451 4.76 -0.12 -28.14
CA GLY A 451 4.45 -1.14 -27.13
C GLY A 451 3.69 -2.38 -27.63
N GLU A 452 2.96 -2.28 -28.74
CA GLU A 452 2.02 -3.35 -29.12
C GLU A 452 2.61 -4.36 -30.11
N GLU A 453 3.49 -3.96 -31.01
CA GLU A 453 4.04 -4.86 -32.04
C GLU A 453 5.05 -5.86 -31.46
N LEU A 454 5.15 -7.03 -32.10
CA LEU A 454 6.19 -8.02 -31.81
C LEU A 454 7.46 -7.62 -32.54
N ASN A 455 8.62 -7.74 -31.89
CA ASN A 455 9.89 -7.54 -32.59
C ASN A 455 10.19 -8.72 -33.56
N PRO A 456 11.20 -8.62 -34.44
CA PRO A 456 11.49 -9.65 -35.44
C PRO A 456 11.73 -11.04 -34.85
N GLU A 457 12.44 -11.15 -33.71
CA GLU A 457 12.74 -12.43 -33.05
C GLU A 457 11.50 -13.04 -32.40
N GLN A 458 10.65 -12.22 -31.78
CA GLN A 458 9.36 -12.65 -31.23
C GLN A 458 8.42 -13.10 -32.34
N LEU A 459 8.36 -12.37 -33.46
CA LEU A 459 7.57 -12.76 -34.62
C LEU A 459 8.06 -14.08 -35.20
N ALA A 460 9.38 -14.25 -35.37
CA ALA A 460 9.97 -15.50 -35.83
C ALA A 460 9.63 -16.68 -34.91
N ALA A 461 9.60 -16.48 -33.59
CA ALA A 461 9.16 -17.51 -32.64
C ALA A 461 7.66 -17.82 -32.77
N VAL A 462 6.82 -16.79 -32.92
CA VAL A 462 5.36 -16.93 -33.05
C VAL A 462 4.96 -17.63 -34.34
N THR A 463 5.66 -17.39 -35.45
CA THR A 463 5.29 -17.94 -36.78
C THR A 463 6.06 -19.19 -37.18
N ALA A 464 7.00 -19.65 -36.35
CA ALA A 464 7.84 -20.82 -36.62
C ALA A 464 7.00 -22.05 -37.04
N PRO A 465 7.22 -22.61 -38.26
CA PRO A 465 6.49 -23.78 -38.74
C PRO A 465 7.07 -25.11 -38.21
N GLU A 466 8.25 -25.08 -37.60
CA GLU A 466 8.93 -26.29 -37.14
C GLU A 466 8.12 -27.03 -36.05
N PRO A 467 8.13 -28.37 -36.04
CA PRO A 467 7.41 -29.16 -35.05
C PRO A 467 7.91 -28.94 -33.62
N VAL A 468 9.17 -28.56 -33.44
CA VAL A 468 9.76 -28.31 -32.12
C VAL A 468 10.49 -26.99 -32.13
N VAL A 469 10.05 -26.06 -31.29
CA VAL A 469 10.60 -24.72 -31.18
C VAL A 469 11.02 -24.48 -29.73
N ALA A 470 12.28 -24.12 -29.52
CA ALA A 470 12.83 -23.77 -28.22
C ALA A 470 13.23 -22.29 -28.21
N VAL A 471 12.57 -21.50 -27.37
CA VAL A 471 12.81 -20.06 -27.26
C VAL A 471 13.59 -19.76 -25.98
N VAL A 472 14.85 -19.33 -26.13
CA VAL A 472 15.68 -18.87 -25.02
C VAL A 472 15.47 -17.37 -24.85
N ALA A 473 14.85 -16.97 -23.75
CA ALA A 473 14.35 -15.62 -23.57
C ALA A 473 14.75 -15.09 -22.20
N GLY A 474 15.62 -14.08 -22.16
CA GLY A 474 16.07 -13.45 -20.91
C GLY A 474 14.94 -12.81 -20.09
N PRO A 475 15.20 -12.33 -18.86
CA PRO A 475 14.20 -11.57 -18.10
C PRO A 475 13.74 -10.36 -18.90
N GLY A 476 12.46 -10.03 -18.82
CA GLY A 476 11.90 -8.84 -19.47
C GLY A 476 11.87 -8.86 -21.01
N THR A 477 12.22 -9.97 -21.66
CA THR A 477 12.24 -10.06 -23.15
C THR A 477 10.89 -10.36 -23.79
N GLY A 478 9.82 -10.43 -22.98
CA GLY A 478 8.46 -10.65 -23.46
C GLY A 478 8.03 -12.12 -23.55
N LYS A 479 8.60 -13.05 -22.77
CA LYS A 479 8.22 -14.50 -22.73
C LYS A 479 6.71 -14.74 -22.81
N THR A 480 5.97 -14.18 -21.86
CA THR A 480 4.50 -14.30 -21.79
C THR A 480 3.80 -13.64 -22.98
N LYS A 481 4.33 -12.50 -23.49
CA LYS A 481 3.79 -11.83 -24.70
C LYS A 481 3.93 -12.76 -25.91
N THR A 482 5.09 -13.39 -26.10
CA THR A 482 5.39 -14.34 -27.16
C THR A 482 4.50 -15.59 -27.06
N LEU A 483 4.31 -16.16 -25.87
CA LEU A 483 3.43 -17.32 -25.65
C LEU A 483 1.97 -17.01 -26.01
N VAL A 484 1.43 -15.91 -25.49
CA VAL A 484 0.06 -15.48 -25.78
C VAL A 484 -0.11 -15.22 -27.28
N ALA A 485 0.89 -14.59 -27.91
CA ALA A 485 0.87 -14.36 -29.36
C ALA A 485 0.95 -15.65 -30.17
N ARG A 486 1.73 -16.65 -29.74
CA ARG A 486 1.79 -17.96 -30.40
C ARG A 486 0.45 -18.69 -30.32
N VAL A 487 -0.20 -18.69 -29.15
CA VAL A 487 -1.54 -19.29 -29.01
C VAL A 487 -2.56 -18.57 -29.90
N ALA A 488 -2.53 -17.24 -29.92
CA ALA A 488 -3.44 -16.48 -30.78
C ALA A 488 -3.19 -16.76 -32.26
N TYR A 489 -1.94 -16.77 -32.72
CA TYR A 489 -1.57 -17.13 -34.09
C TYR A 489 -2.06 -18.54 -34.48
N LEU A 490 -1.94 -19.52 -33.58
CA LEU A 490 -2.47 -20.87 -33.81
C LEU A 490 -3.99 -20.87 -34.05
N VAL A 491 -4.74 -20.08 -33.29
CA VAL A 491 -6.21 -20.03 -33.37
C VAL A 491 -6.69 -19.17 -34.53
N GLU A 492 -6.16 -17.95 -34.66
CA GLU A 492 -6.62 -16.92 -35.59
C GLU A 492 -6.15 -17.20 -37.02
N GLU A 493 -4.85 -17.49 -37.21
CA GLU A 493 -4.24 -17.63 -38.55
C GLU A 493 -4.22 -19.09 -39.02
N LEU A 494 -3.93 -20.03 -38.12
CA LEU A 494 -3.82 -21.46 -38.47
C LEU A 494 -5.11 -22.25 -38.23
N GLY A 495 -6.18 -21.61 -37.72
CA GLY A 495 -7.49 -22.23 -37.51
C GLY A 495 -7.49 -23.41 -36.54
N VAL A 496 -6.52 -23.46 -35.61
CA VAL A 496 -6.44 -24.52 -34.59
C VAL A 496 -7.58 -24.35 -33.60
N ARG A 497 -8.30 -25.44 -33.31
CA ARG A 497 -9.39 -25.40 -32.34
C ARG A 497 -8.82 -25.22 -30.94
N PRO A 498 -9.39 -24.34 -30.09
CA PRO A 498 -8.94 -24.14 -28.72
C PRO A 498 -8.82 -25.42 -27.89
N GLN A 499 -9.71 -26.41 -28.10
CA GLN A 499 -9.64 -27.70 -27.39
C GLN A 499 -8.38 -28.51 -27.69
N GLU A 500 -7.65 -28.19 -28.76
CA GLU A 500 -6.45 -28.90 -29.21
C GLU A 500 -5.14 -28.34 -28.62
N ILE A 501 -5.24 -27.26 -27.83
CA ILE A 501 -4.11 -26.54 -27.26
C ILE A 501 -3.98 -26.82 -25.76
N THR A 502 -2.78 -27.21 -25.34
CA THR A 502 -2.36 -27.29 -23.95
C THR A 502 -1.21 -26.32 -23.68
N ALA A 503 -1.40 -25.43 -22.71
CA ALA A 503 -0.37 -24.51 -22.24
C ALA A 503 -0.03 -24.81 -20.77
N VAL A 504 1.24 -25.14 -20.53
CA VAL A 504 1.77 -25.51 -19.22
C VAL A 504 2.54 -24.31 -18.65
N THR A 505 2.21 -23.90 -17.43
CA THR A 505 2.92 -22.84 -16.70
C THR A 505 3.53 -23.37 -15.41
N PHE A 506 4.48 -22.64 -14.83
CA PHE A 506 5.08 -23.04 -13.56
C PHE A 506 4.16 -22.79 -12.35
N THR A 507 3.54 -21.60 -12.27
CA THR A 507 2.65 -21.19 -11.18
C THR A 507 1.19 -21.11 -11.60
N ASN A 508 0.28 -21.18 -10.62
CA ASN A 508 -1.16 -20.99 -10.86
C ASN A 508 -1.46 -19.53 -11.24
N GLN A 509 -0.74 -18.58 -10.63
CA GLN A 509 -0.83 -17.16 -11.00
C GLN A 509 -0.48 -16.92 -12.48
N ALA A 510 0.59 -17.53 -12.99
CA ALA A 510 0.98 -17.43 -14.40
C ALA A 510 -0.08 -18.04 -15.34
N ALA A 511 -0.70 -19.17 -14.95
CA ALA A 511 -1.81 -19.76 -15.69
C ALA A 511 -3.02 -18.83 -15.77
N ALA A 512 -3.40 -18.22 -14.64
CA ALA A 512 -4.52 -17.28 -14.56
C ALA A 512 -4.26 -16.01 -15.38
N GLU A 513 -3.04 -15.47 -15.31
CA GLU A 513 -2.64 -14.31 -16.09
C GLU A 513 -2.65 -14.60 -17.60
N MET A 514 -2.06 -15.72 -18.02
CA MET A 514 -2.06 -16.15 -19.42
C MET A 514 -3.50 -16.30 -19.94
N ARG A 515 -4.38 -16.92 -19.15
CA ARG A 515 -5.81 -17.06 -19.48
C ARG A 515 -6.46 -15.68 -19.66
N GLN A 516 -6.27 -14.74 -18.73
CA GLN A 516 -6.86 -13.42 -18.82
C GLN A 516 -6.34 -12.61 -20.03
N ARG A 517 -5.06 -12.74 -20.37
CA ARG A 517 -4.48 -12.12 -21.57
C ARG A 517 -5.06 -12.72 -22.86
N LEU A 518 -5.23 -14.04 -22.91
CA LEU A 518 -5.88 -14.72 -24.03
C LEU A 518 -7.37 -14.37 -24.14
N GLU A 519 -8.07 -14.24 -23.02
CA GLU A 519 -9.48 -13.84 -23.00
C GLU A 519 -9.65 -12.43 -23.59
N ARG A 520 -8.76 -11.50 -23.27
CA ARG A 520 -8.76 -10.16 -23.87
C ARG A 520 -8.48 -10.20 -25.37
N ARG A 521 -7.55 -11.06 -25.82
CA ARG A 521 -7.13 -11.14 -27.22
C ARG A 521 -8.13 -11.90 -28.12
N LEU A 522 -8.69 -13.01 -27.64
CA LEU A 522 -9.51 -13.94 -28.42
C LEU A 522 -11.02 -13.72 -28.27
N GLY A 523 -11.46 -12.59 -27.69
CA GLY A 523 -12.89 -12.25 -27.61
C GLY A 523 -13.66 -12.90 -26.44
N GLY A 524 -12.99 -13.17 -25.33
CA GLY A 524 -13.62 -13.49 -24.03
C GLY A 524 -13.54 -14.95 -23.57
N LYS A 525 -14.15 -15.23 -22.41
CA LYS A 525 -14.06 -16.52 -21.68
C LYS A 525 -14.45 -17.75 -22.51
N ARG A 526 -15.45 -17.63 -23.40
CA ARG A 526 -15.95 -18.76 -24.21
C ARG A 526 -14.92 -19.26 -25.23
N ALA A 527 -14.06 -18.38 -25.75
CA ALA A 527 -13.02 -18.77 -26.71
C ALA A 527 -11.87 -19.55 -26.03
N VAL A 528 -11.56 -19.21 -24.78
CA VAL A 528 -10.42 -19.75 -24.02
C VAL A 528 -10.81 -20.94 -23.13
N SER A 529 -12.04 -20.99 -22.63
CA SER A 529 -12.51 -22.05 -21.73
C SER A 529 -12.25 -23.50 -22.21
N PRO A 530 -12.28 -23.81 -23.52
CA PRO A 530 -12.00 -25.17 -23.97
C PRO A 530 -10.51 -25.54 -23.97
N MET A 531 -9.60 -24.57 -23.86
CA MET A 531 -8.15 -24.80 -23.79
C MET A 531 -7.76 -25.45 -22.45
N THR A 532 -6.69 -26.25 -22.47
CA THR A 532 -6.09 -26.77 -21.22
C THR A 532 -4.93 -25.86 -20.82
N ILE A 533 -5.16 -25.00 -19.82
CA ILE A 533 -4.15 -24.06 -19.28
C ILE A 533 -4.00 -24.33 -17.80
N GLY A 534 -2.78 -24.64 -17.34
CA GLY A 534 -2.50 -24.91 -15.93
C GLY A 534 -1.06 -25.35 -15.68
N THR A 535 -0.74 -25.68 -14.42
CA THR A 535 0.56 -26.27 -14.05
C THR A 535 0.63 -27.75 -14.42
N PHE A 536 1.83 -28.34 -14.43
CA PHE A 536 1.99 -29.80 -14.58
C PHE A 536 1.08 -30.58 -13.62
N HIS A 537 1.04 -30.17 -12.35
CA HIS A 537 0.20 -30.80 -11.33
C HIS A 537 -1.29 -30.63 -11.60
N ALA A 538 -1.74 -29.43 -11.96
CA ALA A 538 -3.15 -29.17 -12.28
C ALA A 538 -3.63 -29.97 -13.51
N ILE A 539 -2.76 -30.13 -14.52
CA ILE A 539 -3.05 -30.93 -15.71
C ILE A 539 -3.08 -32.42 -15.35
N CYS A 540 -2.10 -32.92 -14.59
CA CYS A 540 -2.10 -34.31 -14.13
C CYS A 540 -3.33 -34.63 -13.27
N LEU A 541 -3.71 -33.73 -12.35
CA LEU A 541 -4.93 -33.85 -11.56
C LEU A 541 -6.18 -33.97 -12.45
N LYS A 542 -6.28 -33.12 -13.49
CA LYS A 542 -7.38 -33.21 -14.47
C LYS A 542 -7.37 -34.52 -15.27
N LEU A 543 -6.19 -35.06 -15.58
CA LEU A 543 -6.04 -36.34 -16.30
C LEU A 543 -6.43 -37.54 -15.42
N LEU A 544 -6.08 -37.51 -14.14
CA LEU A 544 -6.33 -38.57 -13.16
C LEU A 544 -7.79 -38.54 -12.64
N GLY A 545 -8.45 -37.38 -12.65
CA GLY A 545 -9.83 -37.24 -12.21
C GLY A 545 -9.94 -37.11 -10.69
N GLN A 546 -10.82 -37.91 -10.06
CA GLN A 546 -11.02 -37.86 -8.60
C GLN A 546 -9.91 -38.61 -7.85
N VAL A 547 -8.84 -37.89 -7.52
CA VAL A 547 -7.79 -38.36 -6.60
C VAL A 547 -7.87 -37.63 -5.27
N ARG A 548 -7.51 -38.31 -4.18
CA ARG A 548 -7.43 -37.73 -2.84
C ARG A 548 -6.00 -37.28 -2.58
N LEU A 549 -5.80 -35.99 -2.37
CA LEU A 549 -4.48 -35.40 -2.14
C LEU A 549 -4.28 -35.08 -0.66
N ILE A 550 -3.08 -35.37 -0.16
CA ILE A 550 -2.66 -34.91 1.16
C ILE A 550 -1.85 -33.61 1.06
N SER A 551 -2.08 -32.74 2.03
CA SER A 551 -1.26 -31.56 2.29
C SER A 551 0.13 -31.96 2.81
N ARG A 552 1.08 -31.01 2.78
CA ARG A 552 2.41 -31.21 3.37
C ARG A 552 2.33 -31.55 4.86
N GLY A 553 1.40 -30.93 5.58
CA GLY A 553 1.18 -31.19 7.00
C GLY A 553 0.74 -32.64 7.29
N GLU A 554 -0.16 -33.16 6.48
CA GLU A 554 -0.57 -34.57 6.54
C GLU A 554 0.58 -35.50 6.11
N GLY A 555 1.37 -35.10 5.11
CA GLY A 555 2.60 -35.79 4.71
C GLY A 555 3.63 -35.91 5.85
N LEU A 556 3.78 -34.87 6.68
CA LEU A 556 4.63 -34.89 7.88
C LEU A 556 4.09 -35.87 8.94
N THR A 557 2.77 -35.89 9.15
CA THR A 557 2.13 -36.86 10.04
C THR A 557 2.36 -38.30 9.56
N ALA A 558 2.18 -38.56 8.26
CA ALA A 558 2.44 -39.86 7.65
C ALA A 558 3.92 -40.27 7.80
N ALA A 559 4.85 -39.36 7.51
CA ALA A 559 6.29 -39.60 7.67
C ALA A 559 6.65 -39.94 9.13
N SER A 560 6.03 -39.26 10.10
CA SER A 560 6.23 -39.56 11.53
C SER A 560 5.77 -40.97 11.90
N GLN A 561 4.61 -41.41 11.40
CA GLN A 561 4.10 -42.76 11.66
C GLN A 561 4.98 -43.83 11.02
N VAL A 562 5.48 -43.58 9.81
CA VAL A 562 6.41 -44.47 9.11
C VAL A 562 7.69 -44.63 9.92
N LEU A 563 8.32 -43.53 10.38
CA LEU A 563 9.51 -43.60 11.24
C LEU A 563 9.26 -44.39 12.53
N GLN A 564 8.10 -44.19 13.16
CA GLN A 564 7.72 -44.93 14.37
C GLN A 564 7.54 -46.43 14.11
N SER A 565 6.87 -46.79 13.02
CA SER A 565 6.65 -48.20 12.63
C SER A 565 7.95 -48.94 12.33
N LEU A 566 8.94 -48.23 11.78
CA LEU A 566 10.28 -48.75 11.51
C LEU A 566 11.19 -48.73 12.76
N GLY A 567 10.74 -48.19 13.89
CA GLY A 567 11.55 -48.06 15.11
C GLY A 567 12.73 -47.09 14.96
N ARG A 568 12.67 -46.17 14.00
CA ARG A 568 13.79 -45.26 13.66
C ARG A 568 13.63 -43.91 14.34
N LYS A 569 14.75 -43.37 14.84
CA LYS A 569 14.84 -41.97 15.27
C LYS A 569 15.24 -41.13 14.06
N GLY A 570 14.49 -40.07 13.77
CA GLY A 570 14.77 -39.18 12.64
C GLY A 570 13.74 -38.05 12.53
N SER A 571 14.02 -37.06 11.69
CA SER A 571 13.10 -35.96 11.43
C SER A 571 12.09 -36.36 10.34
N PRO A 572 10.76 -36.28 10.60
CA PRO A 572 9.74 -36.49 9.56
C PRO A 572 9.91 -35.54 8.37
N LYS A 573 10.43 -34.33 8.62
CA LYS A 573 10.72 -33.32 7.58
C LYS A 573 11.84 -33.77 6.65
N GLU A 574 12.89 -34.39 7.19
CA GLU A 574 14.01 -34.92 6.39
C GLU A 574 13.57 -36.12 5.55
N LEU A 575 12.79 -37.04 6.14
CA LEU A 575 12.21 -38.16 5.41
C LEU A 575 11.35 -37.67 4.23
N LEU A 576 10.42 -36.75 4.49
CA LEU A 576 9.53 -36.21 3.45
C LEU A 576 10.30 -35.46 2.36
N GLN A 577 11.35 -34.70 2.74
CA GLN A 577 12.23 -34.03 1.78
C GLN A 577 12.95 -35.04 0.89
N GLY A 578 13.53 -36.10 1.47
CA GLY A 578 14.20 -37.16 0.70
C GLY A 578 13.24 -37.88 -0.25
N VAL A 579 12.03 -38.21 0.21
CA VAL A 579 10.98 -38.83 -0.62
C VAL A 579 10.64 -37.95 -1.81
N SER A 580 10.42 -36.64 -1.58
CA SER A 580 10.13 -35.67 -2.61
C SER A 580 11.28 -35.55 -3.62
N GLN A 581 12.53 -35.50 -3.17
CA GLN A 581 13.70 -35.49 -4.05
C GLN A 581 13.75 -36.73 -4.95
N VAL A 582 13.57 -37.93 -4.40
CA VAL A 582 13.55 -39.16 -5.19
C VAL A 582 12.42 -39.15 -6.23
N LYS A 583 11.20 -38.72 -5.85
CA LYS A 583 10.07 -38.59 -6.79
C LYS A 583 10.30 -37.56 -7.89
N ASN A 584 11.20 -36.60 -7.67
CA ASN A 584 11.57 -35.56 -8.62
C ASN A 584 12.87 -35.85 -9.40
N GLY A 585 13.43 -37.06 -9.26
CA GLY A 585 14.52 -37.55 -10.13
C GLY A 585 15.86 -37.82 -9.45
N PHE A 586 16.01 -37.51 -8.15
CA PHE A 586 17.26 -37.81 -7.43
C PHE A 586 17.39 -39.31 -7.16
N SER A 587 18.62 -39.82 -7.12
CA SER A 587 18.86 -41.15 -6.57
C SER A 587 18.64 -41.17 -5.05
N LEU A 588 18.36 -42.35 -4.50
CA LEU A 588 18.20 -42.55 -3.06
C LEU A 588 19.41 -42.05 -2.25
N GLY A 589 20.62 -42.30 -2.76
CA GLY A 589 21.87 -41.84 -2.14
C GLY A 589 21.99 -40.32 -2.12
N GLU A 590 21.67 -39.63 -3.22
CA GLU A 590 21.69 -38.16 -3.29
C GLU A 590 20.64 -37.52 -2.38
N ALA A 591 19.48 -38.16 -2.25
CA ALA A 591 18.41 -37.73 -1.36
C ALA A 591 18.66 -38.04 0.12
N GLY A 592 19.75 -38.74 0.45
CA GLY A 592 20.05 -39.19 1.82
C GLY A 592 18.97 -40.12 2.38
N LEU A 593 18.27 -40.87 1.52
CA LEU A 593 17.15 -41.72 1.85
C LEU A 593 17.48 -43.18 1.54
N ASP A 594 17.08 -44.12 2.40
CA ASP A 594 17.20 -45.54 2.09
C ASP A 594 15.92 -46.14 1.49
N GLU A 595 16.10 -47.27 0.80
CA GLU A 595 15.01 -47.96 0.10
C GLU A 595 13.89 -48.40 1.06
N GLU A 596 14.25 -48.88 2.25
CA GLU A 596 13.27 -49.38 3.23
C GLU A 596 12.31 -48.26 3.67
N ALA A 597 12.84 -47.09 4.05
CA ALA A 597 12.00 -45.96 4.47
C ALA A 597 11.17 -45.41 3.31
N TYR A 598 11.75 -45.34 2.10
CA TYR A 598 11.03 -44.90 0.90
C TYR A 598 9.84 -45.81 0.59
N GLN A 599 10.03 -47.13 0.57
CA GLN A 599 8.96 -48.08 0.28
C GLN A 599 7.91 -48.15 1.39
N ALA A 600 8.33 -48.03 2.66
CA ALA A 600 7.40 -47.97 3.78
C ALA A 600 6.46 -46.74 3.67
N TYR A 601 7.01 -45.57 3.31
CA TYR A 601 6.21 -44.36 3.10
C TYR A 601 5.21 -44.52 1.95
N ARG A 602 5.65 -45.04 0.80
CA ARG A 602 4.76 -45.30 -0.34
C ARG A 602 3.66 -46.30 -0.01
N SER A 603 4.00 -47.38 0.69
CA SER A 603 3.04 -48.40 1.12
C SER A 603 2.01 -47.83 2.08
N TYR A 604 2.43 -46.94 2.97
CA TYR A 604 1.55 -46.24 3.90
C TYR A 604 0.54 -45.34 3.17
N LEU A 605 0.98 -44.51 2.21
CA LEU A 605 0.06 -43.68 1.40
C LEU A 605 -0.90 -44.55 0.57
N ALA A 606 -0.40 -45.63 -0.03
CA ALA A 606 -1.21 -46.55 -0.82
C ALA A 606 -2.32 -47.22 0.02
N ALA A 607 -2.03 -47.61 1.27
CA ALA A 607 -3.01 -48.20 2.18
C ALA A 607 -4.16 -47.23 2.53
N LEU A 608 -3.86 -45.92 2.57
CA LEU A 608 -4.86 -44.88 2.79
C LEU A 608 -5.63 -44.50 1.51
N GLY A 609 -5.16 -44.92 0.34
CA GLY A 609 -5.73 -44.57 -0.96
C GLY A 609 -5.61 -43.08 -1.27
N VAL A 610 -4.50 -42.46 -0.86
CA VAL A 610 -4.20 -41.04 -1.07
C VAL A 610 -2.88 -40.87 -1.83
N LEU A 611 -2.73 -39.72 -2.47
CA LEU A 611 -1.51 -39.32 -3.18
C LEU A 611 -0.95 -38.05 -2.53
N ASP A 612 0.37 -37.90 -2.52
CA ASP A 612 0.97 -36.59 -2.23
C ASP A 612 1.13 -35.74 -3.51
N PHE A 613 1.69 -34.54 -3.34
CA PHE A 613 1.84 -33.59 -4.43
C PHE A 613 2.73 -34.12 -5.56
N ASP A 614 3.83 -34.80 -5.25
CA ASP A 614 4.77 -35.31 -6.25
C ASP A 614 4.23 -36.59 -6.94
N ASP A 615 3.42 -37.39 -6.23
CA ASP A 615 2.74 -38.56 -6.81
C ASP A 615 1.81 -38.20 -7.98
N LEU A 616 1.24 -36.99 -8.00
CA LEU A 616 0.44 -36.52 -9.15
C LEU A 616 1.20 -36.61 -10.46
N LEU A 617 2.48 -36.26 -10.46
CA LEU A 617 3.31 -36.28 -11.66
C LEU A 617 3.64 -37.71 -12.06
N ALA A 618 4.03 -38.54 -11.08
CA ALA A 618 4.39 -39.94 -11.31
C ALA A 618 3.20 -40.77 -11.81
N GLU A 619 2.01 -40.62 -11.21
CA GLU A 619 0.78 -41.27 -11.67
C GLU A 619 0.30 -40.67 -12.99
N GLY A 620 0.43 -39.35 -13.18
CA GLY A 620 0.11 -38.69 -14.44
C GLY A 620 0.93 -39.23 -15.62
N LEU A 621 2.20 -39.58 -15.40
CA LEU A 621 3.11 -40.14 -16.41
C LEU A 621 2.65 -41.53 -16.88
N LYS A 622 1.90 -42.27 -16.06
CA LYS A 622 1.33 -43.58 -16.45
C LYS A 622 0.13 -43.43 -17.38
N VAL A 623 -0.46 -42.25 -17.48
CA VAL A 623 -1.62 -42.00 -18.35
C VAL A 623 -1.17 -41.81 -19.79
N ASP A 624 -1.58 -42.71 -20.68
CA ASP A 624 -1.32 -42.54 -22.11
C ASP A 624 -2.12 -41.34 -22.66
N THR A 625 -1.37 -40.38 -23.20
CA THR A 625 -1.88 -39.15 -23.82
C THR A 625 -1.66 -39.14 -25.32
N ALA A 626 -1.02 -40.16 -25.89
CA ALA A 626 -0.77 -40.27 -27.32
C ALA A 626 -2.09 -40.19 -28.10
N GLY A 627 -2.14 -39.31 -29.10
CA GLY A 627 -3.33 -39.12 -29.95
C GLY A 627 -4.51 -38.40 -29.28
N ARG A 628 -4.42 -37.99 -28.01
CA ARG A 628 -5.47 -37.17 -27.39
C ARG A 628 -5.52 -35.79 -28.05
N LYS A 629 -6.72 -35.38 -28.47
CA LYS A 629 -6.93 -34.13 -29.21
C LYS A 629 -6.37 -32.90 -28.47
N ASN A 630 -6.46 -32.87 -27.15
CA ASN A 630 -6.04 -31.73 -26.34
C ASN A 630 -4.52 -31.50 -26.21
N PHE A 631 -3.68 -32.47 -26.59
CA PHE A 631 -2.22 -32.33 -26.58
C PHE A 631 -1.62 -32.15 -27.98
N ARG A 632 -2.44 -31.77 -28.97
CA ARG A 632 -1.97 -31.62 -30.35
C ARG A 632 -1.01 -30.46 -30.50
N TYR A 633 -1.19 -29.38 -29.74
CA TYR A 633 -0.26 -28.25 -29.65
C TYR A 633 0.09 -28.05 -28.18
N LEU A 634 1.35 -28.30 -27.83
CA LEU A 634 1.86 -28.22 -26.46
C LEU A 634 2.79 -27.02 -26.33
N LEU A 635 2.45 -26.11 -25.41
CA LEU A 635 3.28 -24.97 -25.05
C LEU A 635 3.72 -25.11 -23.59
N ILE A 636 5.01 -24.89 -23.31
CA ILE A 636 5.55 -24.98 -21.95
C ILE A 636 6.35 -23.72 -21.64
N ASP A 637 5.93 -23.01 -20.59
CA ASP A 637 6.63 -21.84 -20.03
C ASP A 637 7.60 -22.25 -18.92
N GLU A 638 8.57 -21.37 -18.64
CA GLU A 638 9.64 -21.55 -17.64
C GLU A 638 10.31 -22.93 -17.71
N PHE A 639 10.62 -23.38 -18.94
CA PHE A 639 11.17 -24.70 -19.23
C PHE A 639 12.52 -25.01 -18.53
N GLN A 640 13.23 -23.99 -18.03
CA GLN A 640 14.44 -24.17 -17.24
C GLN A 640 14.21 -24.74 -15.83
N ASP A 641 12.99 -24.59 -15.28
CA ASP A 641 12.69 -24.95 -13.89
C ASP A 641 12.01 -26.31 -13.75
N ILE A 642 11.98 -27.09 -14.82
CA ILE A 642 11.38 -28.42 -14.79
C ILE A 642 12.40 -29.44 -14.25
N ASN A 643 11.88 -30.40 -13.49
CA ASN A 643 12.66 -31.56 -13.03
C ASN A 643 12.57 -32.75 -14.01
N ASP A 644 13.24 -33.85 -13.70
CA ASP A 644 13.29 -35.03 -14.58
C ASP A 644 11.92 -35.65 -14.84
N THR A 645 11.06 -35.72 -13.82
CA THR A 645 9.70 -36.25 -13.95
C THR A 645 8.84 -35.36 -14.86
N GLN A 646 8.94 -34.05 -14.72
CA GLN A 646 8.25 -33.08 -15.57
C GLN A 646 8.79 -33.07 -17.00
N TYR A 647 10.10 -33.25 -17.19
CA TYR A 647 10.70 -33.43 -18.51
C TYR A 647 10.16 -34.70 -19.19
N ALA A 648 10.07 -35.81 -18.46
CA ALA A 648 9.48 -37.05 -18.96
C ALA A 648 8.01 -36.86 -19.38
N LEU A 649 7.21 -36.15 -18.57
CA LEU A 649 5.83 -35.77 -18.91
C LEU A 649 5.77 -34.92 -20.18
N ALA A 650 6.61 -33.88 -20.27
CA ALA A 650 6.68 -33.02 -21.46
C ALA A 650 7.00 -33.84 -22.73
N ARG A 651 7.94 -34.78 -22.64
CA ARG A 651 8.29 -35.68 -23.75
C ARG A 651 7.14 -36.61 -24.10
N GLN A 652 6.51 -37.26 -23.13
CA GLN A 652 5.37 -38.14 -23.36
C GLN A 652 4.20 -37.38 -24.03
N TRP A 653 3.82 -36.23 -23.49
CA TRP A 653 2.76 -35.39 -24.05
C TRP A 653 3.10 -34.88 -25.46
N SER A 654 4.39 -34.76 -25.79
CA SER A 654 4.84 -34.35 -27.12
C SER A 654 4.83 -35.46 -28.18
N GLN A 655 4.88 -36.75 -27.82
CA GLN A 655 5.05 -37.88 -28.76
C GLN A 655 3.94 -38.00 -29.82
N GLY A 656 2.75 -37.46 -29.56
CA GLY A 656 1.63 -37.37 -30.53
C GLY A 656 1.26 -35.94 -30.95
N SER A 657 2.06 -34.94 -30.53
CA SER A 657 1.80 -33.53 -30.81
C SER A 657 2.23 -33.15 -32.23
N ARG A 658 1.55 -32.17 -32.83
CA ARG A 658 1.99 -31.51 -34.06
C ARG A 658 3.06 -30.46 -33.80
N SER A 659 3.04 -29.85 -32.61
CA SER A 659 3.97 -28.80 -32.23
C SER A 659 4.25 -28.84 -30.74
N LEU A 660 5.53 -28.85 -30.38
CA LEU A 660 6.07 -28.59 -29.05
C LEU A 660 6.77 -27.23 -29.06
N PHE A 661 6.25 -26.28 -28.30
CA PHE A 661 6.83 -24.95 -28.14
C PHE A 661 7.28 -24.78 -26.68
N VAL A 662 8.58 -24.68 -26.44
CA VAL A 662 9.12 -24.44 -25.10
C VAL A 662 9.76 -23.07 -25.03
N ILE A 663 9.57 -22.37 -23.91
CA ILE A 663 10.19 -21.06 -23.69
C ILE A 663 10.68 -20.96 -22.24
N GLY A 664 11.77 -20.21 -22.05
CA GLY A 664 12.38 -20.10 -20.74
C GLY A 664 13.73 -19.40 -20.76
N ASP A 665 14.35 -19.33 -19.60
CA ASP A 665 15.65 -18.71 -19.38
C ASP A 665 16.55 -19.58 -18.51
N PRO A 666 17.58 -20.27 -19.05
CA PRO A 666 18.52 -21.04 -18.24
C PRO A 666 19.15 -20.25 -17.08
N ASP A 667 19.35 -18.94 -17.22
CA ASP A 667 19.94 -18.07 -16.20
C ASP A 667 18.94 -17.72 -15.07
N GLN A 668 17.68 -18.10 -15.22
CA GLN A 668 16.66 -18.00 -14.17
C GLN A 668 16.31 -19.35 -13.56
N SER A 669 17.08 -20.42 -13.81
CA SER A 669 16.93 -21.72 -13.13
C SER A 669 17.34 -21.60 -11.65
N ILE A 670 16.35 -21.53 -10.76
CA ILE A 670 16.55 -21.26 -9.31
C ILE A 670 15.82 -22.25 -8.39
N TYR A 671 15.39 -23.40 -8.93
CA TYR A 671 14.74 -24.47 -8.15
C TYR A 671 15.54 -25.77 -8.19
N GLY A 672 16.89 -25.68 -8.20
CA GLY A 672 17.77 -26.84 -8.25
C GLY A 672 17.61 -27.73 -7.02
N PHE A 673 17.33 -27.13 -5.86
CA PHE A 673 16.95 -27.86 -4.64
C PHE A 673 15.67 -28.72 -4.76
N ARG A 674 14.84 -28.50 -5.79
CA ARG A 674 13.65 -29.32 -6.14
C ARG A 674 13.89 -30.25 -7.33
N GLY A 675 15.13 -30.36 -7.81
CA GLY A 675 15.52 -31.20 -8.95
C GLY A 675 15.41 -30.53 -10.30
N ALA A 676 15.14 -29.22 -10.35
CA ALA A 676 15.18 -28.50 -11.62
C ALA A 676 16.62 -28.42 -12.16
N SER A 677 16.76 -28.47 -13.48
CA SER A 677 18.07 -28.35 -14.12
C SER A 677 18.07 -27.33 -15.24
N GLY A 678 18.94 -26.32 -15.15
CA GLY A 678 19.17 -25.37 -16.25
C GLY A 678 19.64 -26.04 -17.55
N ARG A 679 20.05 -27.32 -17.50
CA ARG A 679 20.41 -28.13 -18.68
C ARG A 679 19.22 -28.67 -19.45
N CYS A 680 17.97 -28.43 -19.04
CA CYS A 680 16.78 -28.93 -19.75
C CYS A 680 16.74 -28.51 -21.24
N PHE A 681 17.17 -27.29 -21.57
CA PHE A 681 17.28 -26.85 -22.96
C PHE A 681 18.35 -27.63 -23.74
N GLN A 682 19.53 -27.83 -23.14
CA GLN A 682 20.61 -28.61 -23.74
C GLN A 682 20.17 -30.06 -23.97
N ARG A 683 19.55 -30.69 -22.96
CA ARG A 683 19.02 -32.05 -23.04
C ARG A 683 17.97 -32.19 -24.14
N LEU A 684 17.08 -31.19 -24.28
CA LEU A 684 16.09 -31.20 -25.35
C LEU A 684 16.74 -31.14 -26.75
N ALA A 685 17.81 -30.35 -26.90
CA ALA A 685 18.58 -30.28 -28.14
C ALA A 685 19.32 -31.57 -28.47
N GLU A 686 19.85 -32.27 -27.45
CA GLU A 686 20.46 -33.58 -27.59
C GLU A 686 19.42 -34.66 -27.98
N ASP A 687 18.23 -34.63 -27.36
CA ASP A 687 17.14 -35.57 -27.63
C ASP A 687 16.41 -35.33 -28.96
N LEU A 688 16.42 -34.08 -29.46
CA LEU A 688 15.69 -33.64 -30.66
C LEU A 688 16.58 -32.76 -31.57
N PRO A 689 17.46 -33.37 -32.38
CA PRO A 689 18.46 -32.64 -33.16
C PRO A 689 17.90 -31.71 -34.26
N HIS A 690 16.62 -31.84 -34.61
CA HIS A 690 15.94 -30.98 -35.60
C HIS A 690 15.15 -29.82 -34.99
N LEU A 691 15.33 -29.51 -33.69
CA LEU A 691 14.62 -28.41 -33.06
C LEU A 691 15.08 -27.05 -33.61
N ARG A 692 14.15 -26.10 -33.68
CA ARG A 692 14.45 -24.70 -34.00
C ARG A 692 14.69 -23.92 -32.71
N GLN A 693 15.91 -23.44 -32.50
CA GLN A 693 16.24 -22.57 -31.38
C GLN A 693 16.19 -21.09 -31.78
N ILE A 694 15.52 -20.26 -30.96
CA ILE A 694 15.39 -18.82 -31.16
C ILE A 694 15.76 -18.10 -29.86
N CYS A 695 16.55 -17.03 -29.93
CA CYS A 695 16.97 -16.26 -28.76
C CYS A 695 16.33 -14.86 -28.76
N LEU A 696 15.71 -14.46 -27.64
CA LEU A 696 15.19 -13.10 -27.45
C LEU A 696 16.19 -12.29 -26.63
N VAL A 697 16.64 -11.15 -27.18
CA VAL A 697 17.73 -10.33 -26.62
C VAL A 697 17.29 -8.92 -26.17
N GLU A 698 16.18 -8.41 -26.67
CA GLU A 698 15.66 -7.09 -26.30
C GLU A 698 14.84 -7.16 -25.01
N ASN A 699 15.24 -6.42 -23.99
CA ASN A 699 14.57 -6.31 -22.70
C ASN A 699 13.66 -5.07 -22.67
N TYR A 700 12.38 -5.29 -22.39
CA TYR A 700 11.32 -4.29 -22.34
C TYR A 700 10.88 -3.95 -20.91
N ARG A 701 11.60 -4.46 -19.90
CA ARG A 701 11.21 -4.35 -18.49
C ARG A 701 12.07 -3.34 -17.74
N SER A 702 13.38 -3.54 -17.78
CA SER A 702 14.34 -2.94 -16.89
C SER A 702 15.10 -1.81 -17.58
N THR A 703 15.38 -0.75 -16.84
CA THR A 703 16.21 0.36 -17.33
C THR A 703 17.61 -0.12 -17.70
N PRO A 704 18.30 0.59 -18.60
CA PRO A 704 19.71 0.34 -18.91
C PRO A 704 20.60 0.21 -17.66
N GLN A 705 20.35 1.02 -16.63
CA GLN A 705 21.12 1.04 -15.39
C GLN A 705 20.96 -0.26 -14.59
N VAL A 706 19.74 -0.79 -14.49
CA VAL A 706 19.48 -2.07 -13.83
C VAL A 706 20.16 -3.21 -14.59
N LEU A 707 20.06 -3.26 -15.91
CA LEU A 707 20.70 -4.30 -16.72
C LEU A 707 22.23 -4.23 -16.66
N GLN A 708 22.80 -3.02 -16.71
CA GLN A 708 24.24 -2.80 -16.57
C GLN A 708 24.77 -3.29 -15.22
N ALA A 709 23.97 -3.20 -14.15
CA ALA A 709 24.35 -3.74 -12.85
C ALA A 709 24.18 -5.27 -12.78
N ALA A 710 23.13 -5.82 -13.38
CA ALA A 710 22.78 -7.24 -13.28
C ALA A 710 23.59 -8.16 -14.20
N LEU A 711 23.92 -7.73 -15.42
CA LEU A 711 24.63 -8.56 -16.40
C LEU A 711 26.03 -9.02 -15.94
N PRO A 712 26.89 -8.14 -15.36
CA PRO A 712 28.20 -8.56 -14.86
C PRO A 712 28.13 -9.62 -13.75
N VAL A 713 27.06 -9.59 -12.95
CA VAL A 713 26.85 -10.56 -11.86
C VAL A 713 26.64 -11.97 -12.41
N ILE A 714 25.81 -12.12 -13.45
CA ILE A 714 25.53 -13.43 -14.06
C ILE A 714 26.66 -13.88 -14.99
N GLN A 715 27.29 -12.96 -15.72
CA GLN A 715 28.42 -13.25 -16.62
C GLN A 715 29.69 -13.73 -15.89
N ALA A 716 29.81 -13.47 -14.59
CA ALA A 716 30.89 -14.00 -13.76
C ALA A 716 30.74 -15.52 -13.46
N GLY A 717 29.62 -16.14 -13.82
CA GLY A 717 29.40 -17.59 -13.70
C GLY A 717 30.00 -18.41 -14.84
N LYS A 718 29.82 -19.73 -14.79
CA LYS A 718 30.39 -20.69 -15.77
C LYS A 718 29.56 -20.87 -17.07
N GLY A 719 28.60 -19.99 -17.35
CA GLY A 719 27.68 -20.08 -18.49
C GLY A 719 28.10 -19.28 -19.73
N ASP A 720 27.43 -19.50 -20.86
CA ASP A 720 27.61 -18.71 -22.08
C ASP A 720 27.27 -17.23 -21.85
N SER A 721 28.10 -16.33 -22.37
CA SER A 721 27.90 -14.88 -22.20
C SER A 721 26.65 -14.42 -22.93
N LYS A 722 25.58 -14.15 -22.18
CA LYS A 722 24.32 -13.65 -22.70
C LYS A 722 24.38 -12.14 -22.93
N THR A 723 23.81 -11.70 -24.05
CA THR A 723 23.65 -10.28 -24.38
C THR A 723 22.18 -9.91 -24.22
N LEU A 724 21.88 -8.96 -23.31
CA LEU A 724 20.57 -8.32 -23.22
C LEU A 724 20.72 -6.83 -23.56
N SER A 725 19.85 -6.34 -24.43
CA SER A 725 19.80 -4.94 -24.84
C SER A 725 18.57 -4.27 -24.20
N PRO A 726 18.73 -3.16 -23.46
CA PRO A 726 17.59 -2.44 -22.92
C PRO A 726 16.84 -1.73 -24.05
N ASN A 727 15.51 -1.84 -24.04
CA ASN A 727 14.59 -1.09 -24.91
C ASN A 727 13.70 -0.12 -24.11
N CYS A 728 14.15 0.24 -22.90
CA CYS A 728 13.48 1.18 -22.01
C CYS A 728 14.27 2.49 -21.90
N PRO A 729 13.61 3.61 -21.57
CA PRO A 729 14.29 4.87 -21.22
C PRO A 729 15.32 4.67 -20.08
N PRO A 730 16.38 5.50 -20.01
CA PRO A 730 17.31 5.49 -18.89
C PRO A 730 16.60 5.87 -17.58
N GLY A 731 16.95 5.18 -16.49
CA GLY A 731 16.45 5.43 -15.14
C GLY A 731 17.54 5.91 -14.17
N PRO A 732 17.21 6.02 -12.86
CA PRO A 732 18.18 6.41 -11.84
C PRO A 732 19.33 5.38 -11.72
N PRO A 733 20.52 5.81 -11.26
CA PRO A 733 21.62 4.87 -11.00
C PRO A 733 21.24 3.89 -9.89
N VAL A 734 21.64 2.63 -10.06
CA VAL A 734 21.51 1.62 -9.00
C VAL A 734 22.33 2.06 -7.78
N ARG A 735 21.74 1.96 -6.59
CA ARG A 735 22.37 2.35 -5.32
C ARG A 735 22.72 1.11 -4.51
N LEU A 736 23.89 1.10 -3.89
CA LEU A 736 24.30 0.15 -2.87
C LEU A 736 24.49 0.89 -1.55
N ILE A 737 23.64 0.63 -0.56
CA ILE A 737 23.65 1.29 0.74
C ILE A 737 24.15 0.32 1.81
N THR A 738 25.22 0.71 2.51
CA THR A 738 25.75 -0.06 3.64
C THR A 738 25.24 0.50 4.96
N ALA A 739 24.48 -0.31 5.69
CA ALA A 739 24.00 -0.04 7.04
C ALA A 739 24.97 -0.62 8.11
N PRO A 740 24.98 -0.07 9.34
CA PRO A 740 25.83 -0.58 10.42
C PRO A 740 25.40 -1.97 10.93
N ASP A 741 24.10 -2.24 10.97
CA ASP A 741 23.52 -3.50 11.45
C ASP A 741 22.16 -3.77 10.75
N ASP A 742 21.60 -4.97 10.99
CA ASP A 742 20.37 -5.44 10.34
C ASP A 742 19.14 -4.58 10.71
N PHE A 743 19.08 -4.05 11.94
CA PHE A 743 17.96 -3.20 12.36
C PHE A 743 18.04 -1.83 11.69
N ALA A 744 19.24 -1.25 11.62
CA ALA A 744 19.49 -0.01 10.88
C ALA A 744 19.22 -0.18 9.37
N GLU A 745 19.46 -1.35 8.80
CA GLU A 745 19.05 -1.70 7.44
C GLU A 745 17.52 -1.67 7.29
N GLY A 746 16.77 -2.27 8.23
CA GLY A 746 15.31 -2.24 8.23
C GLY A 746 14.74 -0.82 8.33
N VAL A 747 15.31 0.03 9.20
CA VAL A 747 14.92 1.44 9.33
C VAL A 747 15.27 2.25 8.08
N LEU A 748 16.41 1.97 7.45
CA LEU A 748 16.79 2.58 6.16
C LEU A 748 15.74 2.24 5.09
N ILE A 749 15.35 0.97 4.99
CA ILE A 749 14.34 0.51 4.02
C ILE A 749 13.02 1.24 4.23
N ALA A 750 12.53 1.33 5.48
CA ALA A 750 11.30 2.07 5.79
C ALA A 750 11.37 3.53 5.33
N LYS A 751 12.47 4.22 5.65
CA LYS A 751 12.71 5.62 5.23
C LYS A 751 12.81 5.78 3.73
N GLU A 752 13.46 4.85 3.04
CA GLU A 752 13.61 4.89 1.60
C GLU A 752 12.27 4.64 0.89
N ILE A 753 11.41 3.80 1.45
CA ILE A 753 10.04 3.63 0.99
C ILE A 753 9.23 4.91 1.21
N GLY A 754 9.28 5.52 2.40
CA GLY A 754 8.63 6.82 2.67
C GLY A 754 9.13 7.92 1.73
N ARG A 755 10.42 7.90 1.38
CA ARG A 755 11.02 8.79 0.38
C ARG A 755 10.44 8.56 -1.01
N MET A 756 10.39 7.30 -1.46
CA MET A 756 9.85 6.91 -2.77
C MET A 756 8.37 7.24 -2.92
N THR A 757 7.60 7.15 -1.83
CA THR A 757 6.20 7.55 -1.85
C THR A 757 6.02 9.06 -1.79
N GLY A 758 7.09 9.88 -1.75
CA GLY A 758 7.02 11.34 -1.75
C GLY A 758 6.67 11.93 -0.38
N GLY A 759 7.09 11.26 0.69
CA GLY A 759 6.74 11.56 2.08
C GLY A 759 5.45 10.86 2.50
N VAL A 760 5.45 10.27 3.70
CA VAL A 760 4.22 9.74 4.32
C VAL A 760 3.39 10.85 5.00
N ASP A 761 3.99 12.02 5.24
CA ASP A 761 3.33 13.21 5.79
C ASP A 761 3.79 14.51 5.08
N MET A 762 3.12 15.64 5.40
CA MET A 762 3.44 16.95 4.82
C MET A 762 4.87 17.44 5.11
N LEU A 763 5.42 17.14 6.29
CA LEU A 763 6.76 17.61 6.68
C LEU A 763 7.85 16.86 5.91
N GLU A 764 7.67 15.55 5.72
CA GLU A 764 8.57 14.74 4.92
C GLU A 764 8.48 15.10 3.44
N ALA A 765 7.27 15.30 2.91
CA ALA A 765 7.06 15.77 1.54
C ALA A 765 7.76 17.11 1.27
N GLN A 766 7.67 18.06 2.21
CA GLN A 766 8.36 19.36 2.15
C GLN A 766 9.88 19.22 2.10
N ARG A 767 10.46 18.28 2.85
CA ARG A 767 11.92 18.06 2.88
C ARG A 767 12.46 17.45 1.60
N LEU A 768 11.63 16.67 0.90
CA LEU A 768 12.03 15.93 -0.30
C LEU A 768 11.98 16.77 -1.58
N GLY A 769 11.16 17.83 -1.60
CA GLY A 769 11.00 18.76 -2.73
C GLY A 769 10.33 18.14 -3.96
N ALA A 770 9.87 18.96 -4.90
CA ALA A 770 9.07 18.58 -6.08
C ALA A 770 9.81 17.76 -7.18
N SER A 771 10.98 17.18 -6.86
CA SER A 771 11.90 16.64 -7.89
C SER A 771 11.72 15.16 -8.24
N GLN A 772 10.87 14.41 -7.54
CA GLN A 772 10.59 13.00 -7.85
C GLN A 772 9.09 12.69 -7.86
N GLU A 773 8.65 11.90 -8.85
CA GLU A 773 7.29 11.35 -8.91
C GLU A 773 7.07 10.38 -7.74
N ALA A 774 6.03 10.64 -6.95
CA ALA A 774 5.65 9.79 -5.83
C ALA A 774 5.14 8.43 -6.32
N ARG A 775 5.72 7.35 -5.78
CA ARG A 775 5.29 5.97 -6.04
C ARG A 775 4.15 5.56 -5.10
N ALA A 776 3.24 4.71 -5.55
CA ALA A 776 2.33 4.02 -4.66
C ALA A 776 3.10 2.94 -3.89
N PHE A 777 2.66 2.57 -2.69
CA PHE A 777 3.30 1.47 -1.95
C PHE A 777 3.29 0.15 -2.74
N SER A 778 2.25 -0.09 -3.54
CA SER A 778 2.13 -1.27 -4.42
C SER A 778 3.15 -1.32 -5.56
N ASP A 779 3.78 -0.19 -5.89
CA ASP A 779 4.86 -0.12 -6.89
C ASP A 779 6.23 -0.53 -6.31
N ILE A 780 6.29 -0.83 -5.01
CA ILE A 780 7.52 -1.10 -4.28
C ILE A 780 7.53 -2.54 -3.74
N ALA A 781 8.62 -3.25 -3.99
CA ALA A 781 8.88 -4.55 -3.40
C ALA A 781 10.20 -4.58 -2.63
N VAL A 782 10.22 -5.29 -1.50
CA VAL A 782 11.43 -5.63 -0.74
C VAL A 782 11.67 -7.13 -0.83
N LEU A 783 12.85 -7.48 -1.31
CA LEU A 783 13.25 -8.85 -1.59
C LEU A 783 14.39 -9.27 -0.66
N CYS A 784 14.24 -10.43 -0.01
CA CYS A 784 15.29 -11.04 0.82
C CYS A 784 15.53 -12.51 0.47
N ARG A 785 16.62 -13.10 0.96
CA ARG A 785 16.88 -14.53 0.75
C ARG A 785 16.02 -15.43 1.64
N THR A 786 15.64 -14.97 2.84
CA THR A 786 14.92 -15.76 3.85
C THR A 786 13.75 -14.98 4.49
N HIS A 787 12.74 -15.70 4.98
CA HIS A 787 11.61 -15.11 5.71
C HIS A 787 12.02 -14.41 7.01
N ARG A 788 13.05 -14.91 7.70
CA ARG A 788 13.56 -14.29 8.93
C ARG A 788 14.04 -12.85 8.72
N GLN A 789 14.64 -12.56 7.56
CA GLN A 789 15.03 -11.20 7.20
C GLN A 789 13.81 -10.30 6.96
N LEU A 790 12.78 -10.85 6.31
CA LEU A 790 11.53 -10.14 6.07
C LEU A 790 10.81 -9.79 7.38
N GLU A 791 10.84 -10.64 8.40
CA GLU A 791 10.19 -10.36 9.69
C GLU A 791 10.74 -9.10 10.37
N LEU A 792 12.06 -8.88 10.30
CA LEU A 792 12.70 -7.68 10.83
C LEU A 792 12.25 -6.44 10.05
N ILE A 793 12.29 -6.50 8.71
CA ILE A 793 11.86 -5.39 7.85
C ILE A 793 10.37 -5.10 8.06
N GLU A 794 9.53 -6.13 8.16
CA GLU A 794 8.10 -6.03 8.45
C GLU A 794 7.85 -5.31 9.79
N SER A 795 8.69 -5.53 10.81
CA SER A 795 8.59 -4.81 12.08
C SER A 795 8.92 -3.32 11.92
N CYS A 796 9.91 -2.97 11.10
CA CYS A 796 10.27 -1.58 10.81
C CYS A 796 9.20 -0.88 9.98
N LEU A 797 8.64 -1.53 8.96
CA LEU A 797 7.55 -0.95 8.16
C LEU A 797 6.29 -0.71 8.99
N ARG A 798 5.94 -1.64 9.88
CA ARG A 798 4.83 -1.46 10.81
C ARG A 798 5.05 -0.32 11.80
N HIS A 799 6.29 -0.07 12.22
CA HIS A 799 6.60 1.04 13.11
C HIS A 799 6.31 2.40 12.44
N ASP A 800 6.58 2.51 11.14
CA ASP A 800 6.39 3.75 10.36
C ASP A 800 5.01 3.83 9.66
N ASP A 801 4.10 2.88 9.94
CA ASP A 801 2.76 2.76 9.35
C ASP A 801 2.71 2.52 7.84
N ILE A 802 3.75 1.86 7.34
CA ILE A 802 3.84 1.50 5.94
C ILE A 802 3.08 0.16 5.73
N PRO A 803 1.99 0.14 4.95
CA PRO A 803 1.23 -1.07 4.71
C PRO A 803 2.07 -2.07 3.92
N CYS A 804 2.10 -3.34 4.35
CA CYS A 804 2.85 -4.38 3.64
C CYS A 804 2.15 -5.74 3.59
N VAL A 805 2.43 -6.48 2.52
CA VAL A 805 1.95 -7.85 2.27
C VAL A 805 3.16 -8.76 2.16
N VAL A 806 3.18 -9.81 2.98
CA VAL A 806 4.24 -10.82 2.98
C VAL A 806 3.81 -11.99 2.08
N SER A 807 4.64 -12.33 1.10
CA SER A 807 4.42 -13.45 0.18
C SER A 807 5.41 -14.59 0.49
N GLY A 808 4.94 -15.83 0.45
CA GLY A 808 5.72 -17.02 0.69
C GLY A 808 5.09 -18.01 1.68
N ARG A 809 5.60 -19.24 1.67
CA ARG A 809 5.18 -20.30 2.58
C ARG A 809 5.99 -20.24 3.87
N GLU A 810 5.52 -19.45 4.83
CA GLU A 810 6.10 -19.34 6.17
C GLU A 810 5.87 -20.59 7.04
N ASP A 811 6.68 -20.75 8.10
CA ASP A 811 6.62 -21.91 8.99
C ASP A 811 5.28 -22.06 9.76
N PHE A 812 4.52 -20.97 9.95
CA PHE A 812 3.25 -21.03 10.69
C PHE A 812 2.21 -21.95 10.02
N TRP A 813 2.27 -22.14 8.69
CA TRP A 813 1.40 -23.05 7.95
C TRP A 813 1.53 -24.50 8.41
N ASP A 814 2.72 -24.89 8.89
CA ASP A 814 3.00 -26.25 9.33
C ASP A 814 2.66 -26.47 10.83
N SER A 815 2.35 -25.41 11.57
CA SER A 815 2.04 -25.51 12.99
C SER A 815 0.80 -26.37 13.24
N ASP A 816 0.85 -27.19 14.29
CA ASP A 816 -0.24 -28.11 14.68
C ASP A 816 -1.55 -27.36 14.89
N LEU A 817 -1.49 -26.14 15.43
CA LEU A 817 -2.64 -25.28 15.67
C LEU A 817 -3.33 -24.86 14.36
N VAL A 818 -2.54 -24.40 13.37
CA VAL A 818 -3.07 -23.97 12.07
C VAL A 818 -3.57 -25.16 11.26
N ARG A 819 -2.80 -26.26 11.23
CA ARG A 819 -3.18 -27.50 10.57
C ARG A 819 -4.48 -28.05 11.15
N GLY A 820 -4.59 -28.14 12.48
CA GLY A 820 -5.79 -28.61 13.17
C GLY A 820 -7.01 -27.73 12.89
N THR A 821 -6.84 -26.40 12.90
CA THR A 821 -7.92 -25.43 12.62
C THR A 821 -8.45 -25.57 11.19
N LEU A 822 -7.57 -25.60 10.19
CA LEU A 822 -7.97 -25.75 8.79
C LEU A 822 -8.57 -27.14 8.53
N ALA A 823 -7.99 -28.19 9.11
CA ALA A 823 -8.50 -29.55 9.01
C ALA A 823 -9.89 -29.69 9.64
N PHE A 824 -10.16 -29.01 10.77
CA PHE A 824 -11.50 -28.96 11.35
C PHE A 824 -12.50 -28.35 10.36
N PHE A 825 -12.25 -27.14 9.86
CA PHE A 825 -13.15 -26.51 8.87
C PHE A 825 -13.34 -27.37 7.62
N ARG A 826 -12.27 -28.01 7.14
CA ARG A 826 -12.33 -28.92 5.99
C ARG A 826 -13.17 -30.15 6.30
N SER A 827 -13.02 -30.78 7.46
CA SER A 827 -13.82 -31.94 7.85
C SER A 827 -15.31 -31.62 8.04
N VAL A 828 -15.64 -30.38 8.42
CA VAL A 828 -17.04 -29.91 8.46
C VAL A 828 -17.60 -29.71 7.05
N GLN A 829 -16.80 -29.14 6.15
CA GLN A 829 -17.18 -28.88 4.76
C GLN A 829 -17.27 -30.17 3.91
N VAL A 830 -16.33 -31.09 4.13
CA VAL A 830 -16.15 -32.34 3.38
C VAL A 830 -15.91 -33.50 4.36
N PRO A 831 -16.97 -34.05 4.98
CA PRO A 831 -16.86 -35.09 6.02
C PRO A 831 -16.16 -36.38 5.62
N TRP A 832 -16.16 -36.71 4.33
CA TRP A 832 -15.48 -37.88 3.78
C TRP A 832 -14.00 -37.63 3.44
N ASP A 833 -13.49 -36.42 3.71
CA ASP A 833 -12.07 -36.08 3.64
C ASP A 833 -11.35 -36.66 4.87
N GLY A 834 -11.02 -37.95 4.77
CA GLY A 834 -10.41 -38.73 5.86
C GLY A 834 -9.16 -38.08 6.47
N PRO A 835 -8.16 -37.66 5.66
CA PRO A 835 -6.97 -36.97 6.17
C PRO A 835 -7.27 -35.71 6.99
N ALA A 836 -8.22 -34.88 6.52
CA ALA A 836 -8.66 -33.69 7.25
C ALA A 836 -9.39 -34.07 8.55
N LEU A 837 -10.28 -35.06 8.51
CA LEU A 837 -10.97 -35.56 9.72
C LEU A 837 -9.98 -36.12 10.75
N GLU A 838 -9.01 -36.93 10.34
CA GLU A 838 -7.97 -37.45 11.21
C GLU A 838 -7.15 -36.31 11.85
N SER A 839 -6.71 -35.35 11.03
CA SER A 839 -5.93 -34.21 11.51
C SER A 839 -6.72 -33.36 12.50
N ALA A 840 -8.01 -33.11 12.25
CA ALA A 840 -8.88 -32.40 13.19
C ALA A 840 -9.01 -33.15 14.52
N LEU A 841 -9.36 -34.44 14.47
CA LEU A 841 -9.56 -35.26 15.67
C LEU A 841 -8.29 -35.37 16.51
N ARG A 842 -7.11 -35.53 15.89
CA ARG A 842 -5.83 -35.63 16.61
C ARG A 842 -5.34 -34.30 17.16
N LEU A 843 -5.31 -33.26 16.33
CA LEU A 843 -4.66 -31.99 16.68
C LEU A 843 -5.56 -31.08 17.53
N VAL A 844 -6.87 -31.07 17.26
CA VAL A 844 -7.83 -30.20 17.96
C VAL A 844 -8.49 -30.91 19.14
N PHE A 845 -8.88 -32.18 18.97
CA PHE A 845 -9.65 -32.93 19.97
C PHE A 845 -8.83 -33.98 20.73
N GLN A 846 -7.53 -34.11 20.42
CA GLN A 846 -6.59 -35.04 21.05
C GLN A 846 -7.14 -36.49 21.13
N CYS A 847 -7.83 -36.89 20.07
CA CYS A 847 -8.54 -38.17 20.01
C CYS A 847 -7.57 -39.36 19.89
N PRO A 848 -7.76 -40.44 20.69
CA PRO A 848 -6.99 -41.68 20.57
C PRO A 848 -7.06 -42.33 19.17
N THR A 849 -5.99 -43.00 18.76
CA THR A 849 -5.84 -43.57 17.40
C THR A 849 -6.94 -44.56 17.02
N ASP A 850 -7.40 -45.40 17.95
CA ASP A 850 -8.48 -46.37 17.74
C ASP A 850 -9.82 -45.68 17.44
N LEU A 851 -10.13 -44.59 18.14
CA LEU A 851 -11.33 -43.79 17.90
C LEU A 851 -11.26 -43.00 16.59
N VAL A 852 -10.08 -42.51 16.22
CA VAL A 852 -9.85 -41.89 14.91
C VAL A 852 -10.16 -42.88 13.79
N GLN A 853 -9.66 -44.12 13.87
CA GLN A 853 -9.94 -45.16 12.85
C GLN A 853 -11.43 -45.48 12.77
N LYS A 854 -12.13 -45.52 13.90
CA LYS A 854 -13.59 -45.69 13.93
C LYS A 854 -14.30 -44.54 13.20
N ALA A 855 -13.93 -43.29 13.49
CA ALA A 855 -14.51 -42.12 12.85
C ALA A 855 -14.28 -42.11 11.33
N LEU A 856 -13.06 -42.42 10.88
CA LEU A 856 -12.73 -42.55 9.46
C LEU A 856 -13.59 -43.61 8.76
N ALA A 857 -13.77 -44.78 9.38
CA ALA A 857 -14.58 -45.85 8.81
C ALA A 857 -16.06 -45.45 8.65
N VAL A 858 -16.61 -44.73 9.63
CA VAL A 858 -18.01 -44.27 9.64
C VAL A 858 -18.23 -43.12 8.65
N CYS A 859 -17.31 -42.16 8.56
CA CYS A 859 -17.48 -40.97 7.72
C CYS A 859 -17.12 -41.19 6.24
N ARG A 860 -16.28 -42.18 5.92
CA ARG A 860 -15.83 -42.48 4.55
C ARG A 860 -16.95 -42.66 3.50
N PRO A 861 -18.07 -43.36 3.78
CA PRO A 861 -19.17 -43.52 2.81
C PRO A 861 -20.12 -42.32 2.72
N LEU A 862 -20.02 -41.33 3.62
CA LEU A 862 -20.97 -40.23 3.68
C LEU A 862 -20.74 -39.20 2.57
N SER A 863 -21.83 -38.51 2.19
CA SER A 863 -21.82 -37.38 1.24
C SER A 863 -22.23 -36.05 1.89
N SER A 864 -22.55 -36.06 3.18
CA SER A 864 -22.82 -34.88 4.01
C SER A 864 -22.74 -35.23 5.51
N LEU A 865 -22.82 -34.24 6.41
CA LEU A 865 -22.91 -34.49 7.87
C LEU A 865 -24.31 -34.97 8.22
N GLU A 866 -24.54 -36.28 8.15
CA GLU A 866 -25.81 -36.90 8.52
C GLU A 866 -25.90 -37.07 10.05
N GLU A 867 -26.39 -36.04 10.75
CA GLU A 867 -26.48 -36.00 12.22
C GLU A 867 -27.05 -37.29 12.86
N PRO A 868 -28.19 -37.85 12.40
CA PRO A 868 -28.78 -39.02 13.06
C PRO A 868 -27.86 -40.25 13.01
N VAL A 869 -27.18 -40.45 11.88
CA VAL A 869 -26.26 -41.58 11.65
C VAL A 869 -25.01 -41.42 12.50
N LEU A 870 -24.43 -40.21 12.49
CA LEU A 870 -23.21 -39.92 13.24
C LEU A 870 -23.43 -39.94 14.75
N ARG A 871 -24.56 -39.41 15.26
CA ARG A 871 -24.90 -39.44 16.69
C ARG A 871 -25.07 -40.86 17.21
N ASP A 872 -25.64 -41.77 16.41
CA ASP A 872 -25.77 -43.17 16.82
C ASP A 872 -24.41 -43.88 16.81
N ALA A 873 -23.62 -43.68 15.75
CA ALA A 873 -22.31 -44.32 15.58
C ALA A 873 -21.26 -43.85 16.60
N PHE A 874 -21.34 -42.59 17.05
CA PHE A 874 -20.39 -41.99 18.00
C PHE A 874 -20.88 -42.01 19.45
N ARG A 875 -22.09 -42.54 19.72
CA ARG A 875 -22.64 -42.61 21.08
C ARG A 875 -21.69 -43.31 22.04
N GLY A 876 -21.38 -42.66 23.16
CA GLY A 876 -20.52 -43.20 24.21
C GLY A 876 -19.01 -43.05 23.94
N TYR A 877 -18.63 -42.35 22.87
CA TYR A 877 -17.24 -42.01 22.56
C TYR A 877 -17.03 -40.49 22.70
N GLY A 878 -16.74 -40.03 23.92
CA GLY A 878 -16.75 -38.59 24.26
C GLY A 878 -15.94 -37.66 23.33
N HIS A 879 -14.79 -38.10 22.81
CA HIS A 879 -14.02 -37.29 21.83
C HIS A 879 -14.75 -37.12 20.49
N LEU A 880 -15.43 -38.17 20.01
CA LEU A 880 -16.16 -38.15 18.74
C LEU A 880 -17.48 -37.39 18.87
N GLU A 881 -18.16 -37.50 20.03
CA GLU A 881 -19.33 -36.69 20.36
C GLU A 881 -18.96 -35.21 20.41
N ALA A 882 -17.85 -34.85 21.08
CA ALA A 882 -17.38 -33.46 21.14
C ALA A 882 -17.04 -32.87 19.76
N TRP A 883 -16.40 -33.66 18.88
CA TRP A 883 -16.17 -33.25 17.49
C TRP A 883 -17.49 -33.04 16.75
N LEU A 884 -18.43 -33.97 16.86
CA LEU A 884 -19.71 -33.92 16.15
C LEU A 884 -20.55 -32.71 16.58
N ASP A 885 -20.66 -32.46 17.88
CA ASP A 885 -21.39 -31.31 18.41
C ASP A 885 -20.80 -29.99 17.91
N GLN A 886 -19.46 -29.88 17.88
CA GLN A 886 -18.81 -28.70 17.35
C GLN A 886 -18.95 -28.58 15.84
N ALA A 887 -18.85 -29.68 15.09
CA ALA A 887 -19.02 -29.71 13.64
C ALA A 887 -20.43 -29.25 13.23
N LEU A 888 -21.47 -29.73 13.92
CA LEU A 888 -22.86 -29.33 13.67
C LEU A 888 -23.11 -27.86 14.02
N SER A 889 -22.53 -27.38 15.13
CA SER A 889 -22.62 -25.96 15.54
C SER A 889 -21.97 -25.00 14.54
N TRP A 890 -20.87 -25.42 13.91
CA TRP A 890 -20.09 -24.61 12.96
C TRP A 890 -20.51 -24.76 11.49
N LEU A 891 -21.33 -25.77 11.16
CA LEU A 891 -21.75 -26.06 9.79
C LEU A 891 -22.39 -24.84 9.08
N PRO A 892 -23.29 -24.07 9.70
CA PRO A 892 -23.89 -22.89 9.05
C PRO A 892 -22.85 -21.81 8.69
N GLN A 893 -21.89 -21.54 9.58
CA GLN A 893 -20.85 -20.53 9.36
C GLN A 893 -19.89 -21.00 8.27
N VAL A 894 -19.41 -22.25 8.33
CA VAL A 894 -18.46 -22.82 7.35
C VAL A 894 -19.03 -22.80 5.93
N GLN A 895 -20.35 -22.92 5.76
CA GLN A 895 -21.00 -22.87 4.44
C GLN A 895 -21.22 -21.46 3.90
N LYS A 896 -21.32 -20.42 4.76
CA LYS A 896 -21.76 -19.08 4.36
C LYS A 896 -20.68 -18.01 4.50
N GLU A 897 -19.77 -18.14 5.46
CA GLU A 897 -18.82 -17.08 5.79
C GLU A 897 -17.54 -17.14 4.96
N LYS A 898 -16.86 -15.99 4.90
CA LYS A 898 -15.52 -15.89 4.31
C LYS A 898 -14.48 -16.53 5.24
N PRO A 899 -13.40 -17.12 4.70
CA PRO A 899 -12.38 -17.82 5.50
C PRO A 899 -11.80 -17.00 6.66
N TRP A 900 -11.52 -15.72 6.45
CA TRP A 900 -10.95 -14.88 7.51
C TRP A 900 -11.89 -14.66 8.70
N ARG A 901 -13.21 -14.61 8.47
CA ARG A 901 -14.21 -14.52 9.55
C ARG A 901 -14.30 -15.82 10.33
N LEU A 902 -14.22 -16.96 9.65
CA LEU A 902 -14.18 -18.27 10.32
C LEU A 902 -12.99 -18.36 11.28
N VAL A 903 -11.81 -17.93 10.82
CA VAL A 903 -10.60 -17.92 11.67
C VAL A 903 -10.73 -16.91 12.81
N GLU A 904 -11.35 -15.74 12.57
CA GLU A 904 -11.63 -14.76 13.61
C GLU A 904 -12.54 -15.30 14.71
N HIS A 905 -13.69 -15.86 14.35
CA HIS A 905 -14.60 -16.51 15.29
C HIS A 905 -13.92 -17.66 16.05
N TRP A 906 -13.00 -18.38 15.40
CA TRP A 906 -12.25 -19.47 16.03
C TRP A 906 -11.29 -18.94 17.09
N ILE A 907 -10.58 -17.85 16.79
CA ILE A 907 -9.73 -17.13 17.74
C ILE A 907 -10.54 -16.62 18.93
N GLU A 908 -11.73 -16.07 18.70
CA GLU A 908 -12.61 -15.58 19.77
C GLU A 908 -13.06 -16.71 20.71
N GLN A 909 -13.38 -17.90 20.18
CA GLN A 909 -13.84 -19.04 20.98
C GLN A 909 -12.71 -19.80 21.70
N ARG A 910 -11.53 -19.93 21.08
CA ARG A 910 -10.45 -20.81 21.56
C ARG A 910 -9.19 -20.09 22.00
N GLY A 911 -9.14 -18.76 21.86
CA GLY A 911 -7.99 -17.93 22.21
C GLY A 911 -7.10 -17.59 21.02
N SER A 912 -6.39 -16.46 21.15
CA SER A 912 -5.49 -15.94 20.11
C SER A 912 -4.06 -16.47 20.27
N SER A 913 -3.42 -16.78 19.15
CA SER A 913 -1.98 -17.09 19.05
C SER A 913 -1.35 -16.35 17.87
N PRO A 914 -0.02 -16.15 17.84
CA PRO A 914 0.67 -15.52 16.70
C PRO A 914 0.39 -16.23 15.36
N GLU A 915 0.34 -17.57 15.35
CA GLU A 915 0.10 -18.40 14.17
C GLU A 915 -1.33 -18.26 13.65
N LEU A 916 -2.32 -18.20 14.55
CA LEU A 916 -3.72 -17.99 14.16
C LEU A 916 -3.97 -16.57 13.65
N VAL A 917 -3.29 -15.56 14.22
CA VAL A 917 -3.33 -14.20 13.69
C VAL A 917 -2.74 -14.13 12.28
N ARG A 918 -1.61 -14.82 12.02
CA ARG A 918 -1.04 -14.95 10.67
C ARG A 918 -1.98 -15.70 9.73
N LEU A 919 -2.62 -16.78 10.19
CA LEU A 919 -3.63 -17.51 9.41
C LEU A 919 -4.81 -16.61 9.04
N LYS A 920 -5.31 -15.79 9.98
CA LYS A 920 -6.36 -14.81 9.69
C LYS A 920 -5.92 -13.85 8.59
N GLY A 921 -4.71 -13.30 8.70
CA GLY A 921 -4.11 -12.41 7.69
C GLY A 921 -3.95 -13.07 6.31
N ALA A 922 -3.68 -14.38 6.25
CA ALA A 922 -3.63 -15.12 5.01
C ALA A 922 -5.01 -15.44 4.43
N ALA A 923 -5.98 -15.77 5.29
CA ALA A 923 -7.35 -16.07 4.91
C ALA A 923 -8.07 -14.90 4.22
N VAL A 924 -7.59 -13.66 4.38
CA VAL A 924 -8.08 -12.46 3.67
C VAL A 924 -7.94 -12.60 2.15
N PHE A 925 -6.92 -13.33 1.67
CA PHE A 925 -6.63 -13.52 0.23
C PHE A 925 -7.51 -14.55 -0.46
N HIS A 926 -8.39 -15.22 0.27
CA HIS A 926 -9.17 -16.33 -0.25
C HIS A 926 -10.67 -16.04 -0.14
N PRO A 927 -11.42 -16.04 -1.26
CA PRO A 927 -12.86 -15.79 -1.24
C PRO A 927 -13.66 -16.93 -0.61
N THR A 928 -13.14 -18.16 -0.65
CA THR A 928 -13.79 -19.37 -0.15
C THR A 928 -12.80 -20.29 0.57
N LEU A 929 -13.31 -21.18 1.43
CA LEU A 929 -12.47 -22.15 2.14
C LEU A 929 -11.78 -23.11 1.17
N ASP A 930 -12.46 -23.52 0.09
CA ASP A 930 -11.85 -24.32 -0.98
C ASP A 930 -10.69 -23.59 -1.67
N SER A 931 -10.80 -22.27 -1.88
CA SER A 931 -9.69 -21.49 -2.45
C SER A 931 -8.48 -21.48 -1.53
N LEU A 932 -8.69 -21.30 -0.22
CA LEU A 932 -7.63 -21.36 0.79
C LEU A 932 -6.99 -22.75 0.86
N TRP A 933 -7.81 -23.80 0.88
CA TRP A 933 -7.36 -25.18 0.92
C TRP A 933 -6.57 -25.57 -0.33
N ASN A 934 -7.07 -25.19 -1.51
CA ASN A 934 -6.37 -25.45 -2.77
C ASN A 934 -5.04 -24.68 -2.86
N ALA A 935 -4.97 -23.45 -2.34
CA ALA A 935 -3.70 -22.72 -2.28
C ALA A 935 -2.69 -23.42 -1.33
N LEU A 936 -3.16 -24.01 -0.23
CA LEU A 936 -2.32 -24.79 0.68
C LEU A 936 -1.80 -26.10 0.07
N ILE A 937 -2.62 -26.80 -0.72
CA ILE A 937 -2.23 -28.09 -1.32
C ILE A 937 -1.47 -27.90 -2.64
N LEU A 938 -1.97 -27.06 -3.53
CA LEU A 938 -1.50 -26.93 -4.92
C LEU A 938 -0.71 -25.65 -5.20
N GLY A 939 -0.68 -24.70 -4.26
CA GLY A 939 -0.02 -23.41 -4.44
C GLY A 939 1.49 -23.47 -4.24
N GLN A 940 2.21 -22.66 -5.02
CA GLN A 940 3.63 -22.39 -4.83
C GLN A 940 3.88 -21.26 -3.81
N GLU A 941 5.14 -20.96 -3.50
CA GLU A 941 5.48 -19.90 -2.52
C GLU A 941 4.81 -18.56 -2.83
N GLY A 942 4.84 -18.11 -4.09
CA GLY A 942 4.20 -16.85 -4.50
C GLY A 942 2.67 -16.85 -4.44
N ASP A 943 2.04 -18.03 -4.40
CA ASP A 943 0.57 -18.17 -4.34
C ASP A 943 0.04 -17.99 -2.91
N LEU A 944 0.91 -17.99 -1.89
CA LEU A 944 0.57 -17.77 -0.49
C LEU A 944 0.97 -16.36 -0.05
N CYS A 945 -0.02 -15.59 0.38
CA CYS A 945 0.18 -14.23 0.87
C CYS A 945 -0.47 -14.06 2.23
N ARG A 946 0.09 -13.18 3.07
CA ARG A 946 -0.57 -12.65 4.26
C ARG A 946 -0.41 -11.14 4.35
N ALA A 947 -1.43 -10.48 4.87
CA ALA A 947 -1.37 -9.07 5.20
C ALA A 947 -0.56 -8.93 6.48
N SER A 948 0.31 -7.91 6.55
CA SER A 948 0.87 -7.48 7.82
C SER A 948 -0.14 -6.56 8.48
N GLY A 949 -0.74 -7.01 9.59
CA GLY A 949 -1.79 -6.27 10.29
C GLY A 949 -3.18 -6.83 10.02
N LYS A 950 -4.21 -6.04 10.34
CA LYS A 950 -5.61 -6.43 10.22
C LYS A 950 -6.11 -5.93 8.84
N GLY A 951 -6.31 -6.87 7.90
CA GLY A 951 -7.02 -6.78 6.60
C GLY A 951 -6.50 -5.89 5.43
N TRP A 952 -7.41 -5.40 4.57
CA TRP A 952 -7.44 -5.41 3.06
C TRP A 952 -6.24 -4.90 2.20
N GLN A 953 -6.30 -5.16 0.89
CA GLN A 953 -5.19 -5.58 0.00
C GLN A 953 -4.66 -4.56 -1.03
N SER A 954 -5.31 -3.41 -1.22
CA SER A 954 -4.87 -2.44 -2.24
C SER A 954 -3.75 -1.54 -1.70
N GLY A 955 -2.80 -1.16 -2.56
CA GLY A 955 -1.81 -0.13 -2.25
C GLY A 955 -0.83 -0.45 -1.10
N ALA A 956 -0.27 -1.66 -1.02
CA ALA A 956 0.70 -2.06 0.01
C ALA A 956 2.05 -2.52 -0.56
N VAL A 957 3.14 -2.32 0.19
CA VAL A 957 4.50 -2.78 -0.14
C VAL A 957 4.55 -4.30 -0.16
N ARG A 958 5.22 -4.88 -1.17
CA ARG A 958 5.36 -6.33 -1.27
C ARG A 958 6.65 -6.82 -0.63
N LEU A 959 6.54 -7.57 0.47
CA LEU A 959 7.65 -8.28 1.10
C LEU A 959 7.68 -9.73 0.60
N MET A 960 8.79 -10.19 0.03
CA MET A 960 8.87 -11.57 -0.47
C MET A 960 10.30 -12.10 -0.52
N THR A 961 10.42 -13.42 -0.61
CA THR A 961 11.72 -14.04 -0.87
C THR A 961 12.14 -13.83 -2.34
N LEU A 962 13.44 -13.95 -2.62
CA LEU A 962 13.94 -13.95 -4.00
C LEU A 962 13.24 -15.00 -4.88
N HIS A 963 12.97 -16.19 -4.34
CA HIS A 963 12.25 -17.25 -5.03
C HIS A 963 10.79 -16.87 -5.34
N ALA A 964 10.08 -16.32 -4.36
CA ALA A 964 8.69 -15.89 -4.52
C ALA A 964 8.53 -14.72 -5.50
N SER A 965 9.61 -13.96 -5.77
CA SER A 965 9.61 -12.86 -6.74
C SER A 965 9.61 -13.30 -8.21
N LYS A 966 9.87 -14.58 -8.48
CA LYS A 966 9.97 -15.10 -9.84
C LYS A 966 8.65 -14.90 -10.61
N GLY A 967 8.77 -14.47 -11.86
CA GLY A 967 7.62 -14.14 -12.70
C GLY A 967 7.03 -12.74 -12.46
N LEU A 968 7.31 -12.12 -11.31
CA LEU A 968 6.82 -10.77 -10.98
C LEU A 968 7.77 -9.68 -11.50
N GLU A 969 7.30 -8.43 -11.45
CA GLU A 969 8.06 -7.21 -11.76
C GLU A 969 7.48 -6.02 -11.00
N PHE A 970 8.36 -5.09 -10.57
CA PHE A 970 7.98 -3.91 -9.79
C PHE A 970 8.71 -2.67 -10.29
N PRO A 971 8.06 -1.49 -10.32
CA PRO A 971 8.73 -0.22 -10.62
C PRO A 971 9.99 0.00 -9.76
N ALA A 972 9.89 -0.20 -8.45
CA ALA A 972 11.01 -0.10 -7.52
C ALA A 972 11.22 -1.41 -6.73
N VAL A 973 12.48 -1.82 -6.62
CA VAL A 973 12.89 -3.01 -5.84
C VAL A 973 14.02 -2.66 -4.88
N LEU A 974 13.84 -3.05 -3.62
CA LEU A 974 14.89 -3.05 -2.60
C LEU A 974 15.34 -4.50 -2.34
N LEU A 975 16.60 -4.82 -2.63
CA LEU A 975 17.21 -6.11 -2.31
C LEU A 975 17.98 -6.00 -1.01
N ALA A 976 17.47 -6.62 0.05
CA ALA A 976 18.01 -6.48 1.40
C ALA A 976 18.77 -7.72 1.89
N GLY A 977 19.67 -7.47 2.85
CA GLY A 977 20.46 -8.52 3.50
C GLY A 977 21.48 -9.18 2.57
N LEU A 978 22.11 -8.39 1.68
CA LEU A 978 23.13 -8.84 0.73
C LEU A 978 24.49 -9.02 1.41
N LYS A 979 24.54 -9.89 2.42
CA LYS A 979 25.72 -10.14 3.28
C LYS A 979 26.19 -11.60 3.23
N ALA A 980 27.44 -11.81 3.64
CA ALA A 980 28.03 -13.14 3.77
C ALA A 980 27.18 -14.06 4.66
N GLY A 981 27.07 -15.34 4.28
CA GLY A 981 26.22 -16.34 4.93
C GLY A 981 24.71 -16.21 4.67
N SER A 982 24.23 -15.05 4.22
CA SER A 982 22.81 -14.85 3.84
C SER A 982 22.59 -15.05 2.34
N LEU A 983 23.43 -14.46 1.49
CA LEU A 983 23.39 -14.66 0.03
C LEU A 983 24.85 -14.68 -0.49
N PRO A 984 25.43 -15.84 -0.80
CA PRO A 984 24.83 -17.18 -0.82
C PRO A 984 24.44 -17.68 0.58
N LEU A 985 23.37 -18.47 0.67
CA LEU A 985 22.89 -19.02 1.93
C LEU A 985 23.78 -20.19 2.38
N GLU A 986 24.50 -20.03 3.48
CA GLU A 986 25.35 -21.09 4.04
C GLU A 986 24.61 -21.90 5.12
N THR A 987 24.53 -23.22 4.94
CA THR A 987 23.93 -24.13 5.92
C THR A 987 24.97 -25.13 6.42
N LYS A 988 24.97 -25.44 7.72
CA LYS A 988 25.89 -26.45 8.29
C LYS A 988 25.76 -27.78 7.56
N GLY A 989 26.85 -28.27 6.97
CA GLY A 989 26.93 -29.58 6.32
C GLY A 989 26.41 -29.64 4.87
N ARG A 990 25.90 -28.54 4.30
CA ARG A 990 25.50 -28.44 2.89
C ARG A 990 26.10 -27.17 2.26
N PRO A 991 27.17 -27.26 1.46
CA PRO A 991 27.74 -26.10 0.80
C PRO A 991 26.73 -25.49 -0.18
N ALA A 992 26.69 -24.17 -0.27
CA ALA A 992 25.81 -23.46 -1.19
C ALA A 992 26.26 -23.70 -2.64
N ASP A 993 25.31 -23.93 -3.54
CA ASP A 993 25.58 -23.84 -4.97
C ASP A 993 25.73 -22.37 -5.36
N LEU A 994 26.98 -21.94 -5.54
CA LEU A 994 27.31 -20.55 -5.87
C LEU A 994 26.73 -20.10 -7.21
N GLU A 995 26.54 -21.00 -8.18
CA GLU A 995 25.95 -20.66 -9.47
C GLU A 995 24.43 -20.47 -9.34
N GLU A 996 23.75 -21.34 -8.58
CA GLU A 996 22.32 -21.18 -8.30
C GLU A 996 22.03 -19.91 -7.49
N GLU A 997 22.80 -19.62 -6.44
CA GLU A 997 22.64 -18.41 -5.63
C GLU A 997 22.97 -17.13 -6.44
N ARG A 998 23.88 -17.21 -7.41
CA ARG A 998 24.15 -16.11 -8.36
C ARG A 998 22.97 -15.87 -9.30
N ARG A 999 22.35 -16.92 -9.85
CA ARG A 999 21.11 -16.82 -10.64
C ARG A 999 19.98 -16.24 -9.80
N LEU A 1000 19.87 -16.63 -8.54
CA LEU A 1000 18.88 -16.10 -7.61
C LEU A 1000 19.06 -14.60 -7.36
N PHE A 1001 20.30 -14.13 -7.18
CA PHE A 1001 20.60 -12.71 -7.07
C PHE A 1001 20.25 -11.96 -8.37
N TYR A 1002 20.64 -12.50 -9.52
CA TYR A 1002 20.31 -11.95 -10.84
C TYR A 1002 18.80 -11.84 -11.09
N VAL A 1003 18.03 -12.88 -10.71
CA VAL A 1003 16.56 -12.86 -10.76
C VAL A 1003 16.02 -11.70 -9.94
N GLY A 1004 16.50 -11.52 -8.70
CA GLY A 1004 16.11 -10.42 -7.81
C GLY A 1004 16.36 -9.05 -8.43
N MET A 1005 17.55 -8.83 -8.98
CA MET A 1005 17.92 -7.55 -9.62
C MET A 1005 17.01 -7.24 -10.82
N THR A 1006 16.70 -8.24 -11.63
CA THR A 1006 15.88 -8.11 -12.85
C THR A 1006 14.37 -8.11 -12.61
N ARG A 1007 13.94 -8.05 -11.33
CA ARG A 1007 12.55 -7.72 -10.98
C ARG A 1007 12.28 -6.23 -11.04
N ALA A 1008 13.33 -5.40 -10.90
CA ALA A 1008 13.23 -3.96 -10.98
C ALA A 1008 12.99 -3.48 -12.41
N LYS A 1009 11.98 -2.63 -12.59
CA LYS A 1009 11.72 -1.95 -13.87
C LYS A 1009 12.51 -0.66 -13.96
N GLU A 1010 12.41 0.20 -12.95
CA GLU A 1010 12.94 1.56 -12.99
C GLU A 1010 14.07 1.79 -12.00
N GLU A 1011 13.84 1.45 -10.73
CA GLU A 1011 14.76 1.75 -9.63
C GLU A 1011 15.13 0.49 -8.84
N LEU A 1012 16.44 0.32 -8.61
CA LEU A 1012 17.00 -0.79 -7.86
C LEU A 1012 17.91 -0.26 -6.75
N ILE A 1013 17.59 -0.64 -5.51
CA ILE A 1013 18.40 -0.34 -4.33
C ILE A 1013 18.86 -1.65 -3.71
N LEU A 1014 20.15 -1.77 -3.53
CA LEU A 1014 20.82 -2.89 -2.88
C LEU A 1014 21.19 -2.45 -1.47
N THR A 1015 20.86 -3.23 -0.45
CA THR A 1015 21.26 -2.95 0.93
C THR A 1015 22.07 -4.11 1.51
N THR A 1016 23.05 -3.74 2.33
CA THR A 1016 23.89 -4.70 3.05
C THR A 1016 24.20 -4.17 4.44
N ALA A 1017 24.28 -5.08 5.41
CA ALA A 1017 24.77 -4.83 6.75
C ALA A 1017 25.87 -5.84 7.11
N GLY A 1018 26.90 -5.41 7.85
CA GLY A 1018 28.03 -6.26 8.19
C GLY A 1018 28.93 -6.62 7.00
N GLU A 1019 29.42 -7.86 6.95
CA GLU A 1019 30.31 -8.34 5.88
C GLU A 1019 29.55 -8.51 4.55
N PRO A 1020 29.92 -7.77 3.48
CA PRO A 1020 29.20 -7.79 2.21
C PRO A 1020 29.23 -9.16 1.52
N SER A 1021 28.17 -9.49 0.78
CA SER A 1021 28.14 -10.67 -0.10
C SER A 1021 29.25 -10.60 -1.16
N LEU A 1022 29.84 -11.76 -1.47
CA LEU A 1022 30.83 -11.90 -2.54
C LEU A 1022 30.29 -11.48 -3.92
N PHE A 1023 28.97 -11.56 -4.14
CA PHE A 1023 28.35 -11.17 -5.41
C PHE A 1023 28.37 -9.64 -5.63
N LEU A 1024 28.49 -8.84 -4.56
CA LEU A 1024 28.59 -7.39 -4.66
C LEU A 1024 29.92 -6.94 -5.28
N ALA A 1025 30.95 -7.79 -5.25
CA ALA A 1025 32.23 -7.51 -5.91
C ALA A 1025 32.13 -7.50 -7.45
N ASN A 1026 31.12 -8.17 -8.02
CA ASN A 1026 30.87 -8.20 -9.46
C ASN A 1026 30.10 -6.96 -9.96
N LEU A 1027 29.66 -6.07 -9.08
CA LEU A 1027 28.92 -4.87 -9.48
C LEU A 1027 29.83 -3.82 -10.12
N PRO A 1028 29.41 -3.18 -11.22
CA PRO A 1028 30.21 -2.18 -11.92
C PRO A 1028 30.42 -0.89 -11.10
N THR A 1029 31.33 -0.05 -11.57
CA THR A 1029 31.60 1.29 -10.99
C THR A 1029 30.45 2.27 -11.18
N THR A 1030 29.52 1.98 -12.10
CA THR A 1030 28.29 2.77 -12.31
C THR A 1030 27.29 2.67 -11.15
N VAL A 1031 27.42 1.66 -10.27
CA VAL A 1031 26.62 1.55 -9.05
C VAL A 1031 27.09 2.56 -8.01
N ARG A 1032 26.18 3.43 -7.56
CA ARG A 1032 26.45 4.44 -6.53
C ARG A 1032 26.53 3.79 -5.15
N ARG A 1033 27.66 3.91 -4.48
CA ARG A 1033 27.89 3.34 -3.15
C ARG A 1033 27.71 4.41 -2.08
N GLU A 1034 26.87 4.11 -1.09
CA GLU A 1034 26.50 5.00 0.01
C GLU A 1034 26.71 4.28 1.35
N ARG A 1035 27.19 5.00 2.37
CA ARG A 1035 27.39 4.43 3.71
C ARG A 1035 26.64 5.25 4.74
N LEU A 1036 25.81 4.59 5.53
CA LEU A 1036 25.06 5.25 6.59
C LEU A 1036 25.99 5.43 7.79
N THR A 1037 26.40 6.67 8.06
CA THR A 1037 27.14 7.00 9.27
C THR A 1037 26.19 6.95 10.45
N ALA A 1038 26.48 6.11 11.45
CA ALA A 1038 25.75 6.11 12.70
C ALA A 1038 25.75 7.53 13.29
N ARG A 1039 24.57 8.06 13.64
CA ARG A 1039 24.52 9.24 14.50
C ARG A 1039 25.27 8.87 15.79
N PRO A 1040 26.26 9.66 16.25
CA PRO A 1040 26.85 9.42 17.54
C PRO A 1040 25.72 9.38 18.57
N ALA A 1041 25.68 8.33 19.39
CA ALA A 1041 24.73 8.24 20.48
C ALA A 1041 24.86 9.54 21.32
N PRO A 1042 23.76 10.24 21.63
CA PRO A 1042 23.84 11.31 22.60
C PRO A 1042 24.47 10.70 23.87
N PRO A 1043 25.47 11.36 24.48
CA PRO A 1043 26.09 10.83 25.68
C PRO A 1043 24.99 10.52 26.68
N ALA A 1044 25.01 9.30 27.23
CA ALA A 1044 24.07 8.90 28.25
C ALA A 1044 24.22 9.84 29.44
N GLU A 1045 23.30 10.80 29.58
CA GLU A 1045 23.17 11.57 30.81
C GLU A 1045 22.51 10.66 31.85
N GLN A 1046 23.29 10.34 32.88
CA GLN A 1046 22.75 9.76 34.10
C GLN A 1046 21.74 10.77 34.67
N LEU A 1047 20.44 10.43 34.61
CA LEU A 1047 19.42 11.18 35.32
C LEU A 1047 19.75 11.13 36.82
N SER A 1048 20.20 12.24 37.39
CA SER A 1048 20.29 12.38 38.84
C SER A 1048 18.89 12.53 39.39
N LEU A 1049 18.47 11.58 40.22
CA LEU A 1049 17.27 11.73 41.06
C LEU A 1049 17.60 12.69 42.20
N PHE A 1050 17.73 13.98 41.91
CA PHE A 1050 17.66 15.10 42.86
C PHE A 1050 17.20 16.36 42.13
#